data_AF-A0A199VPZ8-F1
#
_entry.id   AF-A0A199VPZ8-F1
#
_cell.length_a   1.000
_cell.length_b   1.000
_cell.length_c   1.000
_cell.angle_alpha   90.00
_cell.angle_beta   90.00
_cell.angle_gamma   90.00
#
_symmetry.space_group_name_H-M   'P 1'
#
loop_
_entity.id
_entity.type
_entity.pdbx_description
1 polymer ?
#
loop_
_entity_poly.entity_id
_entity_poly.type
_entity_poly.pdbx_seq_one_letter_code
_entity_poly.pdbx_strand_id
1 'polypeptide(L)'
;LSNHSLSSSSSSHGVTLSSYVPGRAINVPDRREPRRIARSRDLALNPAPGCRVLGERGVVARAPRASAELGAVVEERWKRKEEKGGGEEGEEEGRPLRVGLVCGGPSAERGISLNSARSVLDHIEGEDLLVSCYYIDNDLNAYAISPAQLYSNTPADFDFKLESLAQGFHSLSDFAQHLASSVDIVFPVIHGRFGEDGGIQELLEKANVPFVGTSSEECRRAFDKYNASLELNKLGFVTVPSILVKENHIDKAKLDQWFESIDLNRENGKVVVKPTKAGSSIGVAVARGVDDAIRKAISIISEGIDTEVLIEVFLEGGSEFTAIVIDVGTATDCQPVVLLPTEVELQFCTDNNVQEDTIFNYRRKYLPTQQVAYHTPPRFPTDVIQCIREGASLLFQRLHLHDFARIDGWFLPAPDSMLSSVENNNRFGVTKWGTIIFTDINLISGMEQTSFLFQQASKVGFSHSQILRTVIQHACLRYPSLLPRSNAWNALSRNLRPAQNTEFIPRDRGTRKVFVVFGGETSERQVSLMSGTNVWLNLQGFDDLDVTPCLLAPSNGYSPAQRQDVDEHGSSRTVWTLPYSLVLRHTTEEVYAACIEAIEPDRAALTSHLRDQVMIELEEALSWHNWFTGFDNMDKPPVKYSLEQWIKHAKEVDAIVFIAVHGGIGEDGTLQSLLETAGIPYTGPGPIASKICMDKVATALALTHLKSSGVLTIPKDVRSTEELMKSSLANIWNDLTTKLQSKTLCVKPARDGCSTGVARLRFVKDLEVYVDALRNFLPRIPANSFSKAHGVIEMPIPPPKSLIFEPFIETDEIIVSHKSADESVRRLIWEGQNEWVEVTVGVVGTRGNLHSLSPSITVKESGDILSLEEKFQGGTGINLTPPPTTIISTEALQTCKERIEVIANTLGLEGFSRIDAFVNVRSGEVLVIEVNTVPGMTPSTVLIHQALAEQPPIYPQAVFPEASELGS
;
A
#
# COMPACT_ATOMS: atom_id res chain seq x y z
N LEU A 1 0.08 49.09 -50.67
CA LEU A 1 0.78 50.38 -50.42
C LEU A 1 2.03 50.03 -49.60
N SER A 2 3.06 49.47 -50.25
CA SER A 2 4.33 50.12 -50.70
C SER A 2 5.34 50.24 -49.54
N ASN A 3 6.58 49.72 -49.54
CA ASN A 3 7.48 49.23 -50.59
C ASN A 3 8.62 48.33 -50.03
N HIS A 4 8.96 47.27 -50.78
CA HIS A 4 10.29 46.71 -51.18
C HIS A 4 11.57 46.95 -50.32
N SER A 5 12.29 45.89 -49.86
CA SER A 5 13.35 45.09 -50.55
C SER A 5 14.77 45.52 -50.12
N LEU A 6 15.86 44.73 -50.01
CA LEU A 6 16.39 43.63 -50.82
C LEU A 6 17.54 42.90 -50.07
N SER A 7 17.75 41.65 -50.44
CA SER A 7 18.81 40.71 -50.09
C SER A 7 19.99 40.68 -51.09
N SER A 8 20.96 39.79 -50.82
CA SER A 8 22.01 39.16 -51.67
C SER A 8 23.44 39.71 -51.46
N SER A 9 24.52 38.91 -51.47
CA SER A 9 24.86 37.78 -52.37
C SER A 9 26.05 36.93 -51.80
N SER A 10 25.96 35.58 -51.72
CA SER A 10 26.55 34.51 -52.60
C SER A 10 28.09 34.33 -52.56
N SER A 11 28.69 33.14 -52.40
CA SER A 11 28.83 32.00 -53.37
C SER A 11 29.38 30.73 -52.64
N SER A 12 28.87 29.47 -52.78
CA SER A 12 28.98 28.43 -53.86
C SER A 12 30.42 28.00 -54.21
N HIS A 13 30.85 26.74 -54.46
CA HIS A 13 30.27 25.38 -54.61
C HIS A 13 31.45 24.37 -54.85
N GLY A 14 31.24 23.05 -54.70
CA GLY A 14 32.10 21.97 -55.24
C GLY A 14 32.10 20.65 -54.40
N VAL A 15 31.13 19.72 -54.53
CA VAL A 15 31.04 18.54 -55.45
C VAL A 15 31.96 17.36 -55.04
N THR A 16 31.44 16.33 -54.32
CA THR A 16 31.19 14.88 -54.69
C THR A 16 32.39 14.08 -55.25
N LEU A 17 32.69 12.81 -54.93
CA LEU A 17 31.88 11.56 -54.85
C LEU A 17 32.79 10.34 -54.45
N SER A 18 32.19 9.26 -53.89
CA SER A 18 32.57 7.81 -54.05
C SER A 18 33.78 7.26 -53.24
N SER A 19 33.88 6.06 -52.66
CA SER A 19 33.03 4.86 -52.41
C SER A 19 33.94 3.71 -51.86
N TYR A 20 33.39 2.75 -51.11
CA TYR A 20 33.74 1.32 -50.92
C TYR A 20 33.96 0.79 -49.48
N VAL A 21 33.21 -0.29 -49.20
CA VAL A 21 33.09 -1.19 -48.03
C VAL A 21 33.80 -2.55 -48.41
N PRO A 22 33.76 -3.74 -47.74
CA PRO A 22 33.63 -4.23 -46.33
C PRO A 22 34.63 -5.37 -45.90
N GLY A 23 34.51 -5.86 -44.65
CA GLY A 23 34.70 -7.28 -44.21
C GLY A 23 36.10 -7.71 -43.74
N ARG A 24 36.36 -8.80 -42.96
CA ARG A 24 35.59 -9.85 -42.27
C ARG A 24 36.61 -10.75 -41.49
N ALA A 25 36.19 -11.34 -40.36
CA ALA A 25 36.59 -12.56 -39.61
C ALA A 25 37.89 -13.40 -39.88
N ILE A 26 38.43 -14.06 -38.82
CA ILE A 26 38.62 -15.56 -38.65
C ILE A 26 39.68 -15.97 -37.56
N ASN A 27 39.25 -16.88 -36.65
CA ASN A 27 39.85 -18.04 -35.89
C ASN A 27 41.23 -18.06 -35.15
N VAL A 28 41.18 -18.33 -33.82
CA VAL A 28 41.53 -19.57 -33.00
C VAL A 28 42.64 -20.50 -33.56
N PRO A 29 43.63 -21.07 -32.79
CA PRO A 29 43.39 -22.00 -31.65
C PRO A 29 44.40 -22.15 -30.46
N ASP A 30 43.82 -22.40 -29.28
CA ASP A 30 43.91 -23.59 -28.38
C ASP A 30 45.23 -24.10 -27.72
N ARG A 31 45.09 -24.41 -26.41
CA ARG A 31 45.66 -25.48 -25.53
C ARG A 31 46.09 -24.93 -24.14
N ARG A 32 45.42 -25.26 -23.02
CA ARG A 32 45.44 -26.52 -22.21
C ARG A 32 46.88 -26.91 -21.81
N GLU A 33 47.28 -27.18 -20.55
CA GLU A 33 46.61 -27.60 -19.31
C GLU A 33 47.71 -27.72 -18.18
N PRO A 34 47.58 -28.47 -17.05
CA PRO A 34 47.66 -27.93 -15.68
C PRO A 34 48.76 -28.58 -14.78
N ARG A 35 48.77 -28.26 -13.47
CA ARG A 35 48.99 -29.14 -12.27
C ARG A 35 49.58 -28.29 -11.12
N ARG A 36 48.84 -28.12 -10.01
CA ARG A 36 48.81 -28.95 -8.79
C ARG A 36 50.14 -29.08 -8.05
N ILE A 37 50.05 -28.87 -6.72
CA ILE A 37 50.84 -29.34 -5.56
C ILE A 37 51.24 -28.10 -4.73
N ALA A 38 50.48 -27.70 -3.71
CA ALA A 38 50.23 -28.34 -2.41
C ALA A 38 51.40 -28.25 -1.42
N ARG A 39 51.01 -28.00 -0.16
CA ARG A 39 51.76 -28.15 1.10
C ARG A 39 52.65 -26.96 1.46
N SER A 40 52.69 -26.49 2.70
CA SER A 40 52.08 -26.93 3.97
C SER A 40 52.53 -25.96 5.06
N ARG A 41 51.70 -25.83 6.12
CA ARG A 41 52.05 -25.88 7.57
C ARG A 41 53.33 -25.19 8.04
N ASP A 42 53.41 -24.53 9.18
CA ASP A 42 52.55 -24.26 10.33
C ASP A 42 53.43 -23.40 11.28
N LEU A 43 52.80 -22.81 12.30
CA LEU A 43 53.38 -22.47 13.61
C LEU A 43 54.23 -21.19 13.74
N ALA A 44 53.49 -20.12 14.07
CA ALA A 44 53.56 -19.34 15.32
C ALA A 44 54.87 -19.30 16.12
N LEU A 45 55.31 -18.08 16.46
CA LEU A 45 55.78 -17.65 17.79
C LEU A 45 55.99 -16.11 17.81
N ASN A 46 55.27 -15.43 18.71
CA ASN A 46 55.55 -14.07 19.23
C ASN A 46 56.49 -14.19 20.46
N PRO A 47 57.22 -13.16 20.98
CA PRO A 47 56.73 -11.77 21.18
C PRO A 47 57.75 -10.58 21.12
N ALA A 48 57.22 -9.36 20.86
CA ALA A 48 57.51 -7.98 21.38
C ALA A 48 58.96 -7.43 21.62
N PRO A 49 59.22 -6.09 21.77
CA PRO A 49 58.40 -4.88 21.51
C PRO A 49 59.11 -3.74 20.70
N GLY A 50 58.30 -2.79 20.18
CA GLY A 50 58.65 -1.35 20.12
C GLY A 50 59.20 -0.78 18.81
N CYS A 51 58.36 -0.07 18.03
CA CYS A 51 58.52 1.36 17.69
C CYS A 51 57.35 1.82 16.77
N ARG A 52 56.85 3.03 17.00
CA ARG A 52 55.72 3.66 16.27
C ARG A 52 56.14 4.15 14.88
N VAL A 53 55.33 3.89 13.85
CA VAL A 53 55.09 4.81 12.73
C VAL A 53 53.65 4.64 12.23
N LEU A 54 53.00 5.77 11.94
CA LEU A 54 51.64 5.98 11.46
C LEU A 54 51.37 5.29 10.11
N GLY A 55 50.15 4.74 9.96
CA GLY A 55 49.64 4.22 8.68
C GLY A 55 48.13 4.01 8.78
N GLU A 56 47.40 4.66 7.87
CA GLU A 56 45.95 4.68 7.69
C GLU A 56 45.31 3.28 7.79
N ARG A 57 44.21 3.17 8.53
CA ARG A 57 43.32 2.00 8.50
C ARG A 57 41.92 2.45 8.11
N GLY A 58 41.54 2.13 6.88
CA GLY A 58 40.15 1.82 6.57
C GLY A 58 39.74 0.60 7.40
N VAL A 59 38.71 0.76 8.22
CA VAL A 59 38.17 -0.30 9.07
C VAL A 59 36.98 -0.91 8.35
N VAL A 60 37.15 -2.13 7.86
CA VAL A 60 36.05 -3.00 7.44
C VAL A 60 35.35 -3.48 8.71
N ALA A 61 34.18 -2.93 9.00
CA ALA A 61 33.33 -3.37 10.10
C ALA A 61 32.58 -4.65 9.69
N ARG A 62 32.85 -5.76 10.39
CA ARG A 62 31.98 -6.95 10.39
C ARG A 62 30.92 -6.74 11.47
N ALA A 63 29.66 -6.85 11.09
CA ALA A 63 28.53 -6.95 12.01
C ALA A 63 28.73 -8.11 13.02
N PRO A 64 28.22 -8.01 14.25
CA PRO A 64 28.35 -9.06 15.25
C PRO A 64 27.61 -10.33 14.80
N ARG A 65 28.26 -11.49 14.99
CA ARG A 65 27.69 -12.81 14.71
C ARG A 65 26.54 -13.11 15.69
N ALA A 66 25.31 -12.79 15.29
CA ALA A 66 24.06 -13.31 15.87
C ALA A 66 23.39 -14.35 14.93
N SER A 67 24.17 -14.97 14.04
CA SER A 67 23.68 -15.72 12.88
C SER A 67 23.44 -17.21 13.12
N ALA A 68 23.56 -17.70 14.36
CA ALA A 68 23.38 -19.12 14.68
C ALA A 68 22.08 -19.43 15.44
N GLU A 69 21.35 -18.40 15.89
CA GLU A 69 20.16 -18.58 16.74
C GLU A 69 18.83 -18.44 15.98
N LEU A 70 18.75 -17.76 14.83
CA LEU A 70 17.45 -17.57 14.14
C LEU A 70 16.85 -18.87 13.55
N GLY A 71 17.68 -19.76 12.98
CA GLY A 71 17.21 -21.08 12.52
C GLY A 71 16.72 -21.95 13.68
N ALA A 72 17.34 -21.79 14.85
CA ALA A 72 16.89 -22.42 16.08
C ALA A 72 15.61 -21.78 16.61
N VAL A 73 15.34 -20.49 16.42
CA VAL A 73 14.10 -19.83 16.90
C VAL A 73 12.87 -20.23 16.07
N VAL A 74 13.00 -20.41 14.75
CA VAL A 74 11.90 -20.95 13.92
C VAL A 74 11.65 -22.41 14.31
N GLU A 75 12.69 -23.25 14.46
CA GLU A 75 12.51 -24.64 14.94
C GLU A 75 12.09 -24.74 16.43
N GLU A 76 12.52 -23.83 17.30
CA GLU A 76 12.17 -23.78 18.74
C GLU A 76 10.74 -23.31 18.96
N ARG A 77 10.22 -22.39 18.13
CA ARG A 77 8.80 -22.00 18.17
C ARG A 77 7.90 -23.21 17.91
N TRP A 78 8.40 -24.19 17.17
CA TRP A 78 7.69 -25.43 16.81
C TRP A 78 7.85 -26.46 17.94
N LYS A 79 9.07 -26.65 18.45
CA LYS A 79 9.33 -27.52 19.61
C LYS A 79 8.58 -27.08 20.88
N ARG A 80 8.48 -25.77 21.16
CA ARG A 80 7.71 -25.27 22.34
C ARG A 80 6.20 -25.50 22.24
N LYS A 81 5.64 -25.59 21.01
CA LYS A 81 4.21 -25.92 20.81
C LYS A 81 3.99 -27.44 20.76
N GLU A 82 4.92 -28.21 20.19
CA GLU A 82 4.89 -29.68 20.19
C GLU A 82 5.11 -30.26 21.60
N GLU A 83 5.99 -29.68 22.43
CA GLU A 83 6.25 -30.16 23.81
C GLU A 83 5.06 -29.98 24.77
N LYS A 84 4.03 -29.20 24.40
CA LYS A 84 2.76 -29.15 25.13
C LYS A 84 1.76 -30.25 24.73
N GLY A 85 2.08 -31.05 23.70
CA GLY A 85 1.31 -32.21 23.25
C GLY A 85 2.19 -33.45 23.20
N GLY A 86 2.72 -33.89 24.34
CA GLY A 86 3.57 -35.08 24.41
C GLY A 86 2.76 -36.38 24.51
N GLY A 87 2.83 -37.21 23.47
CA GLY A 87 2.42 -38.62 23.48
C GLY A 87 2.71 -39.28 22.13
N GLU A 88 3.80 -40.06 22.05
CA GLU A 88 4.16 -40.85 20.87
C GLU A 88 3.19 -42.04 20.66
N GLU A 89 2.91 -42.30 19.38
CA GLU A 89 2.27 -43.50 18.82
C GLU A 89 0.77 -43.72 19.14
N GLY A 90 -0.06 -42.87 18.52
CA GLY A 90 -1.51 -43.10 18.33
C GLY A 90 -2.27 -41.77 18.20
N GLU A 91 -3.01 -41.59 17.10
CA GLU A 91 -3.93 -40.46 16.79
C GLU A 91 -3.29 -39.21 16.13
N GLU A 92 -3.37 -39.10 14.79
CA GLU A 92 -3.25 -37.84 14.03
C GLU A 92 -4.47 -36.91 14.28
N GLU A 93 -4.89 -36.73 15.53
CA GLU A 93 -5.93 -35.74 15.87
C GLU A 93 -5.28 -34.40 16.23
N GLY A 94 -5.55 -33.38 15.39
CA GLY A 94 -5.39 -31.97 15.78
C GLY A 94 -4.01 -31.34 15.61
N ARG A 95 -3.39 -31.43 14.42
CA ARG A 95 -2.23 -30.59 14.06
C ARG A 95 -2.63 -29.41 13.17
N PRO A 96 -2.05 -28.21 13.36
CA PRO A 96 -2.34 -27.05 12.52
C PRO A 96 -1.76 -27.21 11.10
N LEU A 97 -2.41 -26.61 10.11
CA LEU A 97 -1.93 -26.60 8.73
C LEU A 97 -0.73 -25.65 8.59
N ARG A 98 0.38 -26.09 7.99
CA ARG A 98 1.56 -25.25 7.76
C ARG A 98 1.54 -24.69 6.35
N VAL A 99 1.42 -23.37 6.23
CA VAL A 99 1.36 -22.65 4.96
C VAL A 99 2.65 -21.88 4.72
N GLY A 100 3.29 -22.09 3.58
CA GLY A 100 4.42 -21.30 3.12
C GLY A 100 3.95 -20.10 2.30
N LEU A 101 4.05 -18.89 2.83
CA LEU A 101 3.71 -17.66 2.13
C LEU A 101 4.93 -17.14 1.37
N VAL A 102 4.88 -17.11 0.03
CA VAL A 102 6.00 -16.68 -0.81
C VAL A 102 5.66 -15.37 -1.51
N CYS A 103 6.49 -14.34 -1.31
CA CYS A 103 6.28 -13.00 -1.85
C CYS A 103 7.57 -12.43 -2.49
N GLY A 104 7.50 -11.22 -3.03
CA GLY A 104 8.58 -10.55 -3.73
C GLY A 104 8.46 -10.68 -5.24
N GLY A 105 9.54 -11.11 -5.89
CA GLY A 105 9.65 -11.32 -7.33
C GLY A 105 10.46 -10.24 -8.05
N PRO A 106 10.85 -10.49 -9.32
CA PRO A 106 11.70 -9.60 -10.10
C PRO A 106 10.96 -8.45 -10.79
N SER A 107 9.64 -8.40 -10.67
CA SER A 107 8.82 -7.39 -11.33
C SER A 107 8.81 -6.07 -10.56
N ALA A 108 8.43 -4.98 -11.24
CA ALA A 108 8.13 -3.70 -10.59
C ALA A 108 6.90 -3.78 -9.65
N GLU A 109 6.14 -4.89 -9.68
CA GLU A 109 4.95 -5.13 -8.86
C GLU A 109 5.30 -5.69 -7.46
N ARG A 110 6.60 -5.81 -7.15
CA ARG A 110 7.11 -6.31 -5.87
C ARG A 110 6.52 -5.61 -4.63
N GLY A 111 6.22 -4.31 -4.72
CA GLY A 111 5.53 -3.59 -3.64
C GLY A 111 4.11 -4.10 -3.39
N ILE A 112 3.37 -4.42 -4.45
CA ILE A 112 2.02 -5.02 -4.36
C ILE A 112 2.11 -6.41 -3.75
N SER A 113 3.14 -7.19 -4.11
CA SER A 113 3.40 -8.50 -3.53
C SER A 113 3.62 -8.45 -2.02
N LEU A 114 4.44 -7.51 -1.53
CA LEU A 114 4.66 -7.33 -0.10
C LEU A 114 3.39 -6.92 0.65
N ASN A 115 2.60 -5.98 0.10
CA ASN A 115 1.33 -5.57 0.71
C ASN A 115 0.30 -6.70 0.73
N SER A 116 0.21 -7.46 -0.36
CA SER A 116 -0.64 -8.65 -0.45
C SER A 116 -0.22 -9.70 0.58
N ALA A 117 1.07 -9.94 0.75
CA ALA A 117 1.59 -10.90 1.72
C ALA A 117 1.28 -10.50 3.17
N ARG A 118 1.40 -9.21 3.53
CA ARG A 118 0.97 -8.71 4.86
C ARG A 118 -0.48 -9.02 5.14
N SER A 119 -1.35 -8.63 4.21
CA SER A 119 -2.79 -8.85 4.33
C SER A 119 -3.12 -10.34 4.42
N VAL A 120 -2.50 -11.19 3.60
CA VAL A 120 -2.71 -12.64 3.68
C VAL A 120 -2.28 -13.17 5.05
N LEU A 121 -1.09 -12.79 5.55
CA LEU A 121 -0.60 -13.19 6.87
C LEU A 121 -1.57 -12.77 7.98
N ASP A 122 -1.97 -11.50 8.01
CA ASP A 122 -2.83 -10.90 9.05
C ASP A 122 -4.18 -11.62 9.19
N HIS A 123 -4.70 -12.20 8.09
CA HIS A 123 -6.03 -12.80 8.04
C HIS A 123 -6.05 -14.34 8.08
N ILE A 124 -4.96 -15.03 7.73
CA ILE A 124 -4.93 -16.50 7.75
C ILE A 124 -4.25 -17.08 8.99
N GLU A 125 -3.25 -16.39 9.57
CA GLU A 125 -2.51 -16.92 10.72
C GLU A 125 -3.45 -17.08 11.93
N GLY A 126 -3.38 -18.23 12.59
CA GLY A 126 -4.20 -18.56 13.75
C GLY A 126 -3.65 -19.76 14.51
N GLU A 127 -4.34 -20.20 15.57
CA GLU A 127 -3.94 -21.40 16.31
C GLU A 127 -4.00 -22.68 15.46
N ASP A 128 -4.84 -22.66 14.43
CA ASP A 128 -5.13 -23.77 13.53
C ASP A 128 -4.36 -23.75 12.21
N LEU A 129 -3.74 -22.63 11.86
CA LEU A 129 -2.97 -22.43 10.63
C LEU A 129 -1.71 -21.61 10.93
N LEU A 130 -0.55 -22.22 10.72
CA LEU A 130 0.76 -21.62 10.93
C LEU A 130 1.37 -21.14 9.61
N VAL A 131 1.84 -19.89 9.57
CA VAL A 131 2.40 -19.30 8.36
C VAL A 131 3.93 -19.15 8.48
N SER A 132 4.65 -19.65 7.48
CA SER A 132 6.09 -19.41 7.30
C SER A 132 6.31 -18.49 6.10
N CYS A 133 7.07 -17.42 6.28
CA CYS A 133 7.23 -16.37 5.26
C CYS A 133 8.53 -16.51 4.49
N TYR A 134 8.46 -16.35 3.16
CA TYR A 134 9.59 -16.42 2.26
C TYR A 134 9.56 -15.27 1.25
N TYR A 135 10.75 -14.83 0.85
CA TYR A 135 10.93 -13.73 -0.10
C TYR A 135 11.82 -14.12 -1.26
N ILE A 136 11.50 -13.61 -2.45
CA ILE A 136 12.30 -13.74 -3.66
C ILE A 136 12.69 -12.33 -4.11
N ASP A 137 14.00 -12.08 -4.26
CA ASP A 137 14.51 -10.77 -4.66
C ASP A 137 14.48 -10.58 -6.19
N ASN A 138 14.96 -9.42 -6.64
CA ASN A 138 14.99 -9.07 -8.06
C ASN A 138 15.91 -9.95 -8.92
N ASP A 139 16.91 -10.56 -8.27
CA ASP A 139 17.90 -11.42 -8.89
C ASP A 139 17.50 -12.92 -8.77
N LEU A 140 16.26 -13.19 -8.33
CA LEU A 140 15.69 -14.53 -8.09
C LEU A 140 16.39 -15.33 -6.99
N ASN A 141 17.05 -14.67 -6.05
CA ASN A 141 17.52 -15.34 -4.83
C ASN A 141 16.36 -15.46 -3.85
N ALA A 142 16.25 -16.62 -3.22
CA ALA A 142 15.22 -16.90 -2.22
C ALA A 142 15.76 -16.75 -0.79
N TYR A 143 14.91 -16.30 0.12
CA TYR A 143 15.24 -16.06 1.52
C TYR A 143 14.10 -16.51 2.43
N ALA A 144 14.44 -17.12 3.57
CA ALA A 144 13.50 -17.27 4.68
C ALA A 144 13.49 -15.98 5.50
N ILE A 145 12.29 -15.46 5.78
CA ILE A 145 12.10 -14.18 6.47
C ILE A 145 11.19 -14.35 7.69
N SER A 146 11.37 -13.49 8.69
CA SER A 146 10.43 -13.38 9.80
C SER A 146 9.15 -12.63 9.36
N PRO A 147 7.99 -12.93 9.98
CA PRO A 147 6.77 -12.16 9.75
C PRO A 147 6.94 -10.65 9.97
N ALA A 148 7.80 -10.26 10.93
CA ALA A 148 8.11 -8.85 11.21
C ALA A 148 8.70 -8.11 10.01
N GLN A 149 9.50 -8.79 9.18
CA GLN A 149 10.13 -8.17 8.00
C GLN A 149 9.09 -7.78 6.94
N LEU A 150 7.96 -8.50 6.84
CA LEU A 150 6.93 -8.18 5.87
C LEU A 150 6.43 -6.75 6.03
N TYR A 151 6.36 -6.21 7.25
CA TYR A 151 5.84 -4.86 7.53
C TYR A 151 6.76 -3.72 7.11
N SER A 152 7.95 -3.97 6.53
CA SER A 152 8.90 -2.92 6.07
C SER A 152 8.24 -1.87 5.16
N ASN A 153 8.69 -0.61 5.17
CA ASN A 153 7.94 0.48 4.53
C ASN A 153 7.84 0.32 3.00
N THR A 154 8.96 -0.01 2.36
CA THR A 154 9.11 -0.08 0.91
C THR A 154 9.88 -1.34 0.49
N PRO A 155 9.82 -1.78 -0.78
CA PRO A 155 10.72 -2.83 -1.26
C PRO A 155 12.21 -2.48 -1.07
N ALA A 156 12.56 -1.18 -1.13
CA ALA A 156 13.93 -0.74 -0.90
C ALA A 156 14.36 -0.87 0.57
N ASP A 157 13.47 -0.52 1.52
CA ASP A 157 13.63 -0.73 2.96
C ASP A 157 13.75 -2.22 3.27
N PHE A 158 12.89 -3.02 2.66
CA PHE A 158 12.90 -4.47 2.79
C PHE A 158 14.25 -5.06 2.31
N ASP A 159 14.68 -4.74 1.09
CA ASP A 159 15.95 -5.21 0.53
C ASP A 159 17.14 -4.77 1.39
N PHE A 160 17.10 -3.56 1.96
CA PHE A 160 18.15 -3.06 2.86
C PHE A 160 18.24 -3.92 4.13
N LYS A 161 17.10 -4.28 4.73
CA LYS A 161 17.03 -5.11 5.94
C LYS A 161 17.35 -6.58 5.67
N LEU A 162 17.04 -7.07 4.46
CA LEU A 162 17.17 -8.47 4.06
C LEU A 162 18.59 -9.02 4.25
N GLU A 163 19.62 -8.26 3.85
CA GLU A 163 21.04 -8.68 3.94
C GLU A 163 21.51 -8.93 5.39
N SER A 164 20.86 -8.30 6.37
CA SER A 164 21.23 -8.39 7.78
C SER A 164 20.39 -9.37 8.61
N LEU A 165 19.16 -9.65 8.19
CA LEU A 165 18.17 -10.38 8.98
C LEU A 165 17.75 -11.72 8.39
N ALA A 166 17.91 -11.94 7.09
CA ALA A 166 17.37 -13.12 6.43
C ALA A 166 18.40 -14.20 6.12
N GLN A 167 17.95 -15.45 6.13
CA GLN A 167 18.74 -16.60 5.70
C GLN A 167 18.48 -16.86 4.22
N GLY A 168 19.48 -16.54 3.38
CA GLY A 168 19.42 -16.84 1.94
C GLY A 168 19.62 -18.32 1.65
N PHE A 169 18.88 -18.83 0.67
CA PHE A 169 19.11 -20.17 0.10
C PHE A 169 20.21 -20.10 -0.97
N HIS A 170 20.98 -21.18 -1.14
CA HIS A 170 22.05 -21.23 -2.14
C HIS A 170 21.53 -21.28 -3.58
N SER A 171 20.34 -21.85 -3.77
CA SER A 171 19.66 -21.91 -5.06
C SER A 171 18.14 -22.03 -4.89
N LEU A 172 17.39 -21.75 -5.96
CA LEU A 172 15.95 -22.00 -5.99
C LEU A 172 15.60 -23.49 -5.80
N SER A 173 16.51 -24.41 -6.18
CA SER A 173 16.32 -25.84 -5.96
C SER A 173 16.40 -26.19 -4.46
N ASP A 174 17.35 -25.60 -3.74
CA ASP A 174 17.47 -25.81 -2.29
C ASP A 174 16.27 -25.21 -1.56
N PHE A 175 15.81 -24.04 -2.02
CA PHE A 175 14.58 -23.42 -1.52
C PHE A 175 13.36 -24.31 -1.73
N ALA A 176 13.16 -24.86 -2.93
CA ALA A 176 12.03 -25.76 -3.21
C ALA A 176 12.10 -27.05 -2.37
N GLN A 177 13.31 -27.59 -2.15
CA GLN A 177 13.50 -28.74 -1.27
C GLN A 177 13.16 -28.41 0.18
N HIS A 178 13.56 -27.23 0.66
CA HIS A 178 13.19 -26.76 1.99
C HIS A 178 11.67 -26.60 2.13
N LEU A 179 10.97 -26.04 1.14
CA LEU A 179 9.52 -25.94 1.14
C LEU A 179 8.87 -27.33 1.24
N ALA A 180 9.36 -28.30 0.46
CA ALA A 180 8.84 -29.67 0.48
C ALA A 180 8.93 -30.36 1.85
N SER A 181 9.92 -30.03 2.67
CA SER A 181 10.05 -30.59 4.02
C SER A 181 9.35 -29.78 5.11
N SER A 182 9.23 -28.47 4.93
CA SER A 182 8.90 -27.54 6.02
C SER A 182 7.44 -27.12 6.03
N VAL A 183 6.76 -27.11 4.86
CA VAL A 183 5.36 -26.68 4.76
C VAL A 183 4.47 -27.78 4.18
N ASP A 184 3.16 -27.66 4.39
CA ASP A 184 2.17 -28.57 3.81
C ASP A 184 1.66 -28.05 2.46
N ILE A 185 1.47 -26.73 2.33
CA ILE A 185 1.05 -26.08 1.08
C ILE A 185 1.72 -24.70 0.97
N VAL A 186 1.98 -24.24 -0.25
CA VAL A 186 2.52 -22.91 -0.54
C VAL A 186 1.42 -21.98 -1.06
N PHE A 187 1.33 -20.78 -0.52
CA PHE A 187 0.52 -19.70 -1.08
C PHE A 187 1.46 -18.70 -1.80
N PRO A 188 1.59 -18.79 -3.13
CA PRO A 188 2.38 -17.83 -3.90
C PRO A 188 1.61 -16.51 -4.02
N VAL A 189 2.22 -15.43 -3.56
CA VAL A 189 1.69 -14.06 -3.60
C VAL A 189 2.67 -13.17 -4.36
N ILE A 190 3.15 -13.64 -5.51
CA ILE A 190 4.05 -12.92 -6.41
C ILE A 190 3.24 -12.40 -7.59
N HIS A 191 3.30 -11.09 -7.87
CA HIS A 191 2.57 -10.46 -8.97
C HIS A 191 3.49 -10.21 -10.18
N GLY A 192 2.95 -10.36 -11.38
CA GLY A 192 3.70 -10.23 -12.62
C GLY A 192 4.70 -11.37 -12.86
N ARG A 193 5.88 -11.03 -13.40
CA ARG A 193 6.93 -12.00 -13.75
C ARG A 193 7.35 -12.86 -12.56
N PHE A 194 7.66 -14.13 -12.82
CA PHE A 194 7.93 -15.21 -11.87
C PHE A 194 6.73 -15.66 -11.01
N GLY A 195 5.63 -14.89 -10.97
CA GLY A 195 4.41 -15.23 -10.26
C GLY A 195 3.28 -15.64 -11.19
N GLU A 196 2.73 -14.69 -11.95
CA GLU A 196 1.61 -14.93 -12.86
C GLU A 196 2.05 -15.56 -14.19
N ASP A 197 3.34 -15.51 -14.52
CA ASP A 197 3.90 -16.17 -15.71
C ASP A 197 4.18 -17.68 -15.53
N GLY A 198 3.88 -18.24 -14.35
CA GLY A 198 4.07 -19.66 -14.05
C GLY A 198 5.45 -20.03 -13.48
N GLY A 199 6.36 -19.07 -13.26
CA GLY A 199 7.74 -19.34 -12.84
C GLY A 199 7.86 -20.06 -11.49
N ILE A 200 7.23 -19.54 -10.44
CA ILE A 200 7.22 -20.16 -9.11
C ILE A 200 6.42 -21.47 -9.10
N GLN A 201 5.33 -21.55 -9.85
CA GLN A 201 4.50 -22.74 -9.96
C GLN A 201 5.30 -23.89 -10.57
N GLU A 202 6.07 -23.64 -11.63
CA GLU A 202 6.93 -24.66 -12.25
C GLU A 202 7.99 -25.18 -11.27
N LEU A 203 8.54 -24.30 -10.42
CA LEU A 203 9.48 -24.69 -9.37
C LEU A 203 8.83 -25.62 -8.34
N LEU A 204 7.60 -25.28 -7.89
CA LEU A 204 6.84 -26.06 -6.91
C LEU A 204 6.37 -27.40 -7.47
N GLU A 205 5.91 -27.43 -8.73
CA GLU A 205 5.52 -28.63 -9.46
C GLU A 205 6.68 -29.62 -9.57
N LYS A 206 7.88 -29.14 -9.93
CA LYS A 206 9.10 -29.98 -10.03
C LYS A 206 9.51 -30.57 -8.68
N ALA A 207 9.30 -29.85 -7.60
CA ALA A 207 9.60 -30.29 -6.24
C ALA A 207 8.44 -31.07 -5.58
N ASN A 208 7.32 -31.26 -6.29
CA ASN A 208 6.10 -31.89 -5.79
C ASN A 208 5.57 -31.23 -4.51
N VAL A 209 5.65 -29.90 -4.45
CA VAL A 209 5.13 -29.08 -3.35
C VAL A 209 3.72 -28.61 -3.70
N PRO A 210 2.69 -28.94 -2.90
CA PRO A 210 1.34 -28.43 -3.10
C PRO A 210 1.28 -26.91 -3.05
N PHE A 211 0.45 -26.27 -3.87
CA PHE A 211 0.30 -24.81 -3.86
C PHE A 211 -1.11 -24.33 -4.20
N VAL A 212 -1.40 -23.08 -3.82
CA VAL A 212 -2.61 -22.34 -4.18
C VAL A 212 -2.43 -21.68 -5.55
N GLY A 213 -3.40 -21.85 -6.44
CA GLY A 213 -3.48 -21.20 -7.74
C GLY A 213 -3.32 -22.14 -8.93
N THR A 214 -3.27 -21.53 -10.11
CA THR A 214 -3.25 -22.20 -11.42
C THR A 214 -1.88 -22.82 -11.72
N SER A 215 -1.85 -23.91 -12.52
CA SER A 215 -0.60 -24.60 -12.90
C SER A 215 0.29 -23.78 -13.84
N SER A 216 1.59 -24.09 -13.88
CA SER A 216 2.58 -23.30 -14.62
C SER A 216 2.30 -23.21 -16.12
N GLU A 217 1.77 -24.27 -16.73
CA GLU A 217 1.44 -24.30 -18.15
C GLU A 217 0.28 -23.37 -18.49
N GLU A 218 -0.77 -23.37 -17.69
CA GLU A 218 -1.95 -22.54 -17.91
C GLU A 218 -1.67 -21.07 -17.54
N CYS A 219 -0.85 -20.82 -16.51
CA CYS A 219 -0.32 -19.48 -16.23
C CYS A 219 0.35 -18.85 -17.45
N ARG A 220 1.27 -19.58 -18.10
CA ARG A 220 1.97 -19.08 -19.31
C ARG A 220 1.02 -18.76 -20.47
N ARG A 221 -0.08 -19.50 -20.61
CA ARG A 221 -1.06 -19.29 -21.68
C ARG A 221 -1.97 -18.09 -21.38
N ALA A 222 -2.43 -17.95 -20.14
CA ALA A 222 -3.37 -16.92 -19.75
C ALA A 222 -2.73 -15.54 -19.51
N PHE A 223 -1.49 -15.50 -19.01
CA PHE A 223 -0.83 -14.23 -18.65
C PHE A 223 -0.36 -13.41 -19.85
N ASP A 224 -0.03 -14.07 -20.97
CA ASP A 224 0.31 -13.37 -22.21
C ASP A 224 -0.95 -12.83 -22.88
N LYS A 225 -1.15 -11.50 -22.79
CA LYS A 225 -2.35 -10.81 -23.28
C LYS A 225 -2.64 -11.07 -24.76
N TYR A 226 -1.61 -11.22 -25.58
CA TYR A 226 -1.79 -11.47 -27.00
C TYR A 226 -2.24 -12.91 -27.26
N ASN A 227 -1.58 -13.89 -26.63
CA ASN A 227 -1.99 -15.30 -26.75
C ASN A 227 -3.39 -15.53 -26.15
N ALA A 228 -3.67 -14.94 -25.00
CA ALA A 228 -4.98 -14.98 -24.37
C ALA A 228 -6.06 -14.43 -25.32
N SER A 229 -5.84 -13.26 -25.95
CA SER A 229 -6.76 -12.70 -26.95
C SER A 229 -6.98 -13.65 -28.14
N LEU A 230 -5.95 -14.33 -28.63
CA LEU A 230 -6.11 -15.34 -29.70
C LEU A 230 -6.96 -16.53 -29.25
N GLU A 231 -6.77 -17.03 -28.03
CA GLU A 231 -7.59 -18.11 -27.47
C GLU A 231 -9.05 -17.68 -27.25
N LEU A 232 -9.28 -16.48 -26.71
CA LEU A 232 -10.60 -15.87 -26.58
C LEU A 232 -11.32 -15.81 -27.94
N ASN A 233 -10.61 -15.39 -28.99
CA ASN A 233 -11.15 -15.32 -30.33
C ASN A 233 -11.56 -16.71 -30.86
N LYS A 234 -10.75 -17.75 -30.63
CA LYS A 234 -11.08 -19.15 -31.00
C LYS A 234 -12.29 -19.69 -30.24
N LEU A 235 -12.46 -19.27 -28.99
CA LEU A 235 -13.61 -19.62 -28.14
C LEU A 235 -14.89 -18.85 -28.51
N GLY A 236 -14.82 -17.91 -29.45
CA GLY A 236 -15.95 -17.13 -29.94
C GLY A 236 -16.27 -15.88 -29.11
N PHE A 237 -15.39 -15.45 -28.21
CA PHE A 237 -15.54 -14.19 -27.46
C PHE A 237 -15.19 -13.00 -28.34
N VAL A 238 -15.84 -11.86 -28.16
CA VAL A 238 -15.40 -10.61 -28.82
C VAL A 238 -14.04 -10.18 -28.24
N THR A 239 -13.09 -9.87 -29.11
CA THR A 239 -11.73 -9.43 -28.75
C THR A 239 -11.41 -8.09 -29.38
N VAL A 240 -10.61 -7.27 -28.70
CA VAL A 240 -10.14 -5.99 -29.26
C VAL A 240 -9.22 -6.26 -30.45
N PRO A 241 -9.40 -5.57 -31.60
CA PRO A 241 -8.44 -5.65 -32.68
C PRO A 241 -7.06 -5.21 -32.17
N SER A 242 -6.05 -6.05 -32.41
CA SER A 242 -4.71 -5.84 -31.86
C SER A 242 -3.62 -6.28 -32.83
N ILE A 243 -2.43 -5.71 -32.69
CA ILE A 243 -1.21 -6.10 -33.40
C ILE A 243 -0.02 -6.22 -32.44
N LEU A 244 0.77 -7.26 -32.63
CA LEU A 244 1.98 -7.53 -31.85
C LEU A 244 3.22 -6.92 -32.51
N VAL A 245 4.02 -6.20 -31.72
CA VAL A 245 5.32 -5.61 -32.07
C VAL A 245 6.41 -6.26 -31.22
N LYS A 246 7.55 -6.59 -31.84
CA LYS A 246 8.68 -7.26 -31.17
C LYS A 246 9.96 -6.44 -31.31
N GLU A 247 10.83 -6.51 -30.30
CA GLU A 247 12.14 -5.81 -30.24
C GLU A 247 12.94 -5.84 -31.55
N ASN A 248 13.00 -7.01 -32.20
CA ASN A 248 13.84 -7.22 -33.38
C ASN A 248 13.17 -6.89 -34.73
N HIS A 249 11.86 -6.55 -34.76
CA HIS A 249 11.08 -6.37 -35.99
C HIS A 249 9.95 -5.34 -35.80
N ILE A 250 10.29 -4.06 -35.71
CA ILE A 250 9.30 -2.97 -35.78
C ILE A 250 9.08 -2.60 -37.25
N ASP A 251 8.06 -3.19 -37.87
CA ASP A 251 7.69 -2.91 -39.25
C ASP A 251 6.62 -1.83 -39.31
N LYS A 252 7.05 -0.60 -39.62
CA LYS A 252 6.14 0.54 -39.79
C LYS A 252 5.11 0.30 -40.89
N ALA A 253 5.48 -0.33 -42.00
CA ALA A 253 4.55 -0.57 -43.11
C ALA A 253 3.44 -1.55 -42.71
N LYS A 254 3.77 -2.56 -41.90
CA LYS A 254 2.78 -3.48 -41.34
C LYS A 254 1.82 -2.78 -40.36
N LEU A 255 2.32 -1.86 -39.55
CA LEU A 255 1.48 -1.09 -38.63
C LEU A 255 0.58 -0.09 -39.38
N ASP A 256 1.12 0.58 -40.41
CA ASP A 256 0.34 1.43 -41.32
C ASP A 256 -0.81 0.64 -41.98
N GLN A 257 -0.51 -0.55 -42.51
CA GLN A 257 -1.52 -1.44 -43.11
C GLN A 257 -2.57 -1.90 -42.09
N TRP A 258 -2.17 -2.13 -40.83
CA TRP A 258 -3.10 -2.51 -39.78
C TRP A 258 -4.05 -1.35 -39.44
N PHE A 259 -3.56 -0.11 -39.27
CA PHE A 259 -4.40 1.08 -39.06
C PHE A 259 -5.44 1.25 -40.19
N GLU A 260 -5.02 1.04 -41.45
CA GLU A 260 -5.94 1.05 -42.59
C GLU A 260 -7.00 -0.05 -42.50
N SER A 261 -6.64 -1.26 -42.08
CA SER A 261 -7.54 -2.41 -42.04
C SER A 261 -8.68 -2.27 -41.02
N ILE A 262 -8.50 -1.41 -40.01
CA ILE A 262 -9.47 -1.14 -38.95
C ILE A 262 -10.08 0.27 -39.04
N ASP A 263 -9.90 0.95 -40.17
CA ASP A 263 -10.41 2.30 -40.45
C ASP A 263 -9.98 3.37 -39.42
N LEU A 264 -8.77 3.23 -38.86
CA LEU A 264 -8.18 4.24 -37.97
C LEU A 264 -7.30 5.22 -38.74
N ASN A 265 -7.40 6.51 -38.36
CA ASN A 265 -6.56 7.56 -38.91
C ASN A 265 -5.07 7.33 -38.54
N ARG A 266 -4.18 7.34 -39.54
CA ARG A 266 -2.75 7.05 -39.33
C ARG A 266 -1.99 8.11 -38.53
N GLU A 267 -2.47 9.35 -38.55
CA GLU A 267 -1.83 10.47 -37.86
C GLU A 267 -2.40 10.68 -36.46
N ASN A 268 -3.71 10.51 -36.29
CA ASN A 268 -4.42 10.88 -35.05
C ASN A 268 -5.28 9.78 -34.43
N GLY A 269 -5.35 8.59 -35.03
CA GLY A 269 -6.10 7.45 -34.50
C GLY A 269 -5.57 7.04 -33.13
N LYS A 270 -6.47 6.86 -32.15
CA LYS A 270 -6.08 6.51 -30.79
C LYS A 270 -5.92 5.01 -30.64
N VAL A 271 -4.79 4.59 -30.09
CA VAL A 271 -4.48 3.20 -29.75
C VAL A 271 -3.92 3.12 -28.34
N VAL A 272 -4.03 1.96 -27.70
CA VAL A 272 -3.35 1.64 -26.45
C VAL A 272 -2.13 0.80 -26.77
N VAL A 273 -0.97 1.20 -26.26
CA VAL A 273 0.30 0.48 -26.35
C VAL A 273 0.60 -0.07 -24.97
N LYS A 274 0.71 -1.40 -24.83
CA LYS A 274 0.94 -2.08 -23.55
C LYS A 274 1.89 -3.28 -23.68
N PRO A 275 2.65 -3.62 -22.62
CA PRO A 275 3.43 -4.85 -22.60
C PRO A 275 2.51 -6.09 -22.63
N THR A 276 3.00 -7.19 -23.18
CA THR A 276 2.26 -8.46 -23.23
C THR A 276 2.24 -9.19 -21.88
N LYS A 277 3.35 -9.18 -21.15
CA LYS A 277 3.64 -9.98 -19.95
C LYS A 277 3.99 -9.12 -18.73
N ALA A 278 3.26 -8.02 -18.54
CA ALA A 278 3.34 -7.22 -17.31
C ALA A 278 1.95 -6.85 -16.79
N GLY A 279 1.78 -6.80 -15.47
CA GLY A 279 0.54 -6.45 -14.80
C GLY A 279 0.44 -4.98 -14.40
N SER A 280 -0.60 -4.66 -13.61
CA SER A 280 -0.76 -3.38 -12.90
C SER A 280 -0.69 -2.10 -13.73
N SER A 281 -1.03 -2.18 -15.03
CA SER A 281 -0.93 -1.08 -16.00
C SER A 281 0.47 -0.45 -16.12
N ILE A 282 1.52 -1.17 -15.75
CA ILE A 282 2.91 -0.71 -15.88
C ILE A 282 3.27 -0.73 -17.37
N GLY A 283 3.81 0.40 -17.88
CA GLY A 283 4.15 0.53 -19.30
C GLY A 283 2.95 0.68 -20.25
N VAL A 284 1.74 0.95 -19.74
CA VAL A 284 0.56 1.20 -20.60
C VAL A 284 0.49 2.68 -20.97
N ALA A 285 0.39 2.97 -22.27
CA ALA A 285 0.29 4.33 -22.80
C ALA A 285 -0.75 4.43 -23.93
N VAL A 286 -1.53 5.51 -23.96
CA VAL A 286 -2.35 5.86 -25.14
C VAL A 286 -1.43 6.49 -26.16
N ALA A 287 -1.45 6.06 -27.42
CA ALA A 287 -0.73 6.66 -28.52
C ALA A 287 -1.69 7.21 -29.59
N ARG A 288 -1.23 8.24 -30.31
CA ARG A 288 -1.99 8.90 -31.38
C ARG A 288 -1.26 8.75 -32.72
N GLY A 289 -1.82 7.93 -33.59
CA GLY A 289 -1.23 7.58 -34.87
C GLY A 289 -0.08 6.57 -34.78
N VAL A 290 0.41 6.18 -35.96
CA VAL A 290 1.41 5.11 -36.15
C VAL A 290 2.76 5.48 -35.55
N ASP A 291 3.22 6.71 -35.80
CA ASP A 291 4.54 7.16 -35.34
C ASP A 291 4.62 7.27 -33.81
N ASP A 292 3.57 7.77 -33.16
CA ASP A 292 3.53 7.84 -31.70
C ASP A 292 3.44 6.45 -31.05
N ALA A 293 2.68 5.54 -31.67
CA ALA A 293 2.58 4.16 -31.19
C ALA A 293 3.92 3.42 -31.24
N ILE A 294 4.69 3.60 -32.33
CA ILE A 294 6.05 3.05 -32.46
C ILE A 294 6.98 3.64 -31.39
N ARG A 295 6.97 4.97 -31.19
CA ARG A 295 7.83 5.60 -30.17
C ARG A 295 7.53 5.04 -28.77
N LYS A 296 6.27 4.90 -28.41
CA LYS A 296 5.84 4.35 -27.12
C LYS A 296 6.20 2.87 -26.98
N ALA A 297 6.03 2.07 -28.03
CA ALA A 297 6.45 0.67 -28.03
C ALA A 297 7.97 0.53 -27.85
N ILE A 298 8.77 1.37 -28.53
CA ILE A 298 10.23 1.40 -28.35
C ILE A 298 10.60 1.79 -26.92
N SER A 299 9.89 2.75 -26.31
CA SER A 299 10.13 3.16 -24.92
C SER A 299 10.02 1.96 -23.97
N ILE A 300 8.91 1.22 -24.04
CA ILE A 300 8.63 0.04 -23.21
C ILE A 300 9.74 -1.02 -23.36
N ILE A 301 10.16 -1.28 -24.60
CA ILE A 301 11.21 -2.27 -24.91
C ILE A 301 12.57 -1.78 -24.39
N SER A 302 12.92 -0.51 -24.64
CA SER A 302 14.20 0.07 -24.23
C SER A 302 14.35 0.21 -22.71
N GLU A 303 13.23 0.38 -22.00
CA GLU A 303 13.16 0.38 -20.53
C GLU A 303 13.24 -1.04 -19.95
N GLY A 304 13.24 -2.08 -20.79
CA GLY A 304 13.32 -3.47 -20.37
C GLY A 304 12.05 -4.00 -19.71
N ILE A 305 10.91 -3.33 -19.91
CA ILE A 305 9.62 -3.74 -19.31
C ILE A 305 9.14 -5.04 -19.94
N ASP A 306 9.16 -5.14 -21.27
CA ASP A 306 8.84 -6.35 -22.03
C ASP A 306 9.53 -6.33 -23.40
N THR A 307 9.80 -7.52 -23.93
CA THR A 307 10.37 -7.73 -25.27
C THR A 307 9.30 -7.72 -26.39
N GLU A 308 8.05 -7.91 -25.99
CA GLU A 308 6.88 -7.96 -26.87
C GLU A 308 5.84 -6.93 -26.41
N VAL A 309 5.35 -6.12 -27.35
CA VAL A 309 4.42 -5.01 -27.09
C VAL A 309 3.16 -5.21 -27.92
N LEU A 310 2.01 -5.07 -27.27
CA LEU A 310 0.69 -5.17 -27.86
C LEU A 310 0.14 -3.77 -28.13
N ILE A 311 -0.31 -3.54 -29.37
CA ILE A 311 -1.01 -2.31 -29.76
C ILE A 311 -2.46 -2.67 -30.04
N GLU A 312 -3.39 -2.04 -29.33
CA GLU A 312 -4.83 -2.31 -29.39
C GLU A 312 -5.62 -1.03 -29.71
N VAL A 313 -6.82 -1.20 -30.27
CA VAL A 313 -7.74 -0.07 -30.46
C VAL A 313 -8.13 0.54 -29.11
N PHE A 314 -8.10 1.87 -29.01
CA PHE A 314 -8.61 2.56 -27.84
C PHE A 314 -10.15 2.48 -27.81
N LEU A 315 -10.70 1.92 -26.73
CA LEU A 315 -12.14 1.71 -26.57
C LEU A 315 -12.82 2.99 -26.06
N GLU A 316 -13.22 3.88 -26.98
CA GLU A 316 -13.92 5.12 -26.61
C GLU A 316 -15.33 4.84 -26.06
N GLY A 317 -15.70 5.55 -24.98
CA GLY A 317 -17.04 5.46 -24.39
C GLY A 317 -17.35 4.17 -23.62
N GLY A 318 -16.35 3.30 -23.43
CA GLY A 318 -16.49 2.08 -22.63
C GLY A 318 -16.29 2.31 -21.14
N SER A 319 -16.97 1.49 -20.33
CA SER A 319 -16.76 1.38 -18.89
C SER A 319 -15.94 0.12 -18.58
N GLU A 320 -14.84 0.26 -17.85
CA GLU A 320 -14.04 -0.87 -17.40
C GLU A 320 -14.76 -1.62 -16.25
N PHE A 321 -14.64 -2.94 -16.22
CA PHE A 321 -15.15 -3.77 -15.14
C PHE A 321 -14.14 -4.83 -14.70
N THR A 322 -14.28 -5.25 -13.45
CA THR A 322 -13.51 -6.34 -12.85
C THR A 322 -14.45 -7.37 -12.24
N ALA A 323 -14.19 -8.65 -12.47
CA ALA A 323 -14.94 -9.76 -11.89
C ALA A 323 -13.98 -10.77 -11.21
N ILE A 324 -14.26 -11.07 -9.94
CA ILE A 324 -13.55 -12.11 -9.18
C ILE A 324 -14.29 -13.43 -9.38
N VAL A 325 -13.52 -14.47 -9.71
CA VAL A 325 -14.01 -15.83 -9.86
C VAL A 325 -13.38 -16.69 -8.78
N ILE A 326 -14.19 -17.51 -8.11
CA ILE A 326 -13.75 -18.47 -7.08
C ILE A 326 -14.17 -19.86 -7.54
N ASP A 327 -13.28 -20.82 -7.47
CA ASP A 327 -13.63 -22.23 -7.66
C ASP A 327 -14.17 -22.79 -6.35
N VAL A 328 -15.45 -23.20 -6.37
CA VAL A 328 -16.14 -23.83 -5.24
C VAL A 328 -16.43 -25.30 -5.53
N GLY A 329 -15.76 -25.85 -6.53
CA GLY A 329 -15.91 -27.23 -6.95
C GLY A 329 -15.22 -28.24 -6.05
N THR A 330 -15.09 -29.45 -6.58
CA THR A 330 -14.36 -30.54 -5.92
C THR A 330 -12.99 -30.71 -6.56
N ALA A 331 -12.13 -31.55 -5.97
CA ALA A 331 -10.80 -31.86 -6.50
C ALA A 331 -10.77 -32.23 -8.01
N THR A 332 -11.89 -32.77 -8.54
CA THR A 332 -12.00 -33.27 -9.91
C THR A 332 -12.98 -32.49 -10.78
N ASP A 333 -13.77 -31.57 -10.21
CA ASP A 333 -14.82 -30.85 -10.94
C ASP A 333 -14.73 -29.36 -10.61
N CYS A 334 -14.46 -28.54 -11.62
CA CYS A 334 -14.31 -27.09 -11.48
C CYS A 334 -15.67 -26.42 -11.59
N GLN A 335 -16.10 -25.79 -10.49
CA GLN A 335 -17.37 -25.07 -10.40
C GLN A 335 -17.07 -23.62 -10.06
N PRO A 336 -16.72 -22.78 -11.05
CA PRO A 336 -16.46 -21.38 -10.82
C PRO A 336 -17.75 -20.63 -10.48
N VAL A 337 -17.73 -19.89 -9.39
CA VAL A 337 -18.74 -18.88 -9.06
C VAL A 337 -18.12 -17.50 -9.23
N VAL A 338 -18.78 -16.68 -10.05
CA VAL A 338 -18.35 -15.29 -10.28
C VAL A 338 -19.09 -14.40 -9.31
N LEU A 339 -18.31 -13.66 -8.51
CA LEU A 339 -18.82 -12.69 -7.55
C LEU A 339 -19.48 -11.50 -8.26
N LEU A 340 -20.07 -10.59 -7.48
CA LEU A 340 -20.64 -9.36 -8.01
C LEU A 340 -19.54 -8.51 -8.66
N PRO A 341 -19.58 -8.27 -9.99
CA PRO A 341 -18.55 -7.47 -10.65
C PRO A 341 -18.47 -6.04 -10.09
N THR A 342 -17.39 -5.34 -10.39
CA THR A 342 -17.20 -3.93 -10.04
C THR A 342 -17.03 -3.12 -11.33
N GLU A 343 -17.75 -2.01 -11.47
CA GLU A 343 -17.50 -1.00 -12.51
C GLU A 343 -16.42 -0.04 -12.00
N VAL A 344 -15.46 0.28 -12.87
CA VAL A 344 -14.40 1.27 -12.63
C VAL A 344 -14.71 2.53 -13.42
N GLU A 345 -15.10 3.60 -12.72
CA GLU A 345 -15.43 4.90 -13.31
C GLU A 345 -14.27 5.89 -13.13
N LEU A 346 -13.77 6.46 -14.23
CA LEU A 346 -12.78 7.55 -14.17
C LEU A 346 -13.51 8.90 -13.98
N GLN A 347 -13.26 9.59 -12.87
CA GLN A 347 -13.85 10.90 -12.57
C GLN A 347 -12.99 12.05 -13.13
N PHE A 348 -13.64 13.01 -13.81
CA PHE A 348 -12.99 14.15 -14.46
C PHE A 348 -12.85 15.34 -13.51
N CYS A 349 -11.64 15.88 -13.34
CA CYS A 349 -11.49 17.26 -12.87
C CYS A 349 -11.74 18.21 -14.06
N THR A 350 -12.83 18.96 -14.00
CA THR A 350 -13.13 20.04 -14.93
C THR A 350 -12.21 21.24 -14.66
N ASP A 351 -10.94 21.15 -15.04
CA ASP A 351 -10.11 22.34 -15.23
C ASP A 351 -9.46 22.27 -16.62
N ASN A 352 -9.82 23.25 -17.44
CA ASN A 352 -9.68 23.30 -18.91
C ASN A 352 -8.25 23.37 -19.45
N ASN A 353 -7.21 22.89 -18.78
CA ASN A 353 -5.84 22.91 -19.32
C ASN A 353 -4.99 21.77 -18.76
N VAL A 354 -5.16 20.55 -19.28
CA VAL A 354 -4.15 19.67 -19.90
C VAL A 354 -4.91 18.42 -20.32
N GLN A 355 -4.86 18.08 -21.61
CA GLN A 355 -5.44 16.87 -22.19
C GLN A 355 -4.56 15.67 -21.81
N GLU A 356 -4.52 15.30 -20.52
CA GLU A 356 -3.88 14.05 -20.10
C GLU A 356 -4.73 12.87 -20.59
N ASP A 357 -4.15 12.04 -21.46
CA ASP A 357 -4.78 10.83 -21.95
C ASP A 357 -5.08 9.89 -20.77
N THR A 358 -6.37 9.63 -20.54
CA THR A 358 -6.92 9.11 -19.30
C THR A 358 -6.90 7.58 -19.28
N ILE A 359 -5.92 6.98 -18.59
CA ILE A 359 -5.81 5.52 -18.39
C ILE A 359 -5.99 5.18 -16.90
N PHE A 360 -6.61 4.05 -16.59
CA PHE A 360 -6.59 3.46 -15.25
C PHE A 360 -5.20 2.87 -14.94
N ASN A 361 -4.32 3.72 -14.40
CA ASN A 361 -2.90 3.42 -14.17
C ASN A 361 -2.62 2.91 -12.75
N TYR A 362 -1.38 2.48 -12.50
CA TYR A 362 -0.93 1.96 -11.18
C TYR A 362 -1.32 2.87 -10.00
N ARG A 363 -1.07 4.18 -10.11
CA ARG A 363 -1.39 5.14 -9.03
C ARG A 363 -2.90 5.13 -8.73
N ARG A 364 -3.74 5.08 -9.76
CA ARG A 364 -5.20 5.04 -9.60
C ARG A 364 -5.72 3.70 -9.05
N LYS A 365 -5.00 2.60 -9.32
CA LYS A 365 -5.34 1.24 -8.85
C LYS A 365 -5.07 1.03 -7.36
N TYR A 366 -3.97 1.60 -6.84
CA TYR A 366 -3.45 1.22 -5.51
C TYR A 366 -3.29 2.38 -4.52
N LEU A 367 -3.55 3.62 -4.94
CA LEU A 367 -3.47 4.79 -4.03
C LEU A 367 -4.82 5.51 -3.95
N PRO A 368 -5.17 6.05 -2.76
CA PRO A 368 -6.36 6.89 -2.59
C PRO A 368 -6.38 8.05 -3.59
N THR A 369 -7.43 8.12 -4.41
CA THR A 369 -7.60 9.16 -5.41
C THR A 369 -9.07 9.45 -5.65
N GLN A 370 -9.43 10.71 -5.85
CA GLN A 370 -10.77 11.10 -6.30
C GLN A 370 -10.93 10.96 -7.82
N GLN A 371 -9.89 10.52 -8.54
CA GLN A 371 -9.93 10.36 -10.00
C GLN A 371 -10.62 9.07 -10.43
N VAL A 372 -10.94 8.17 -9.52
CA VAL A 372 -11.60 6.89 -9.80
C VAL A 372 -12.68 6.65 -8.75
N ALA A 373 -13.80 6.09 -9.18
CA ALA A 373 -14.84 5.56 -8.31
C ALA A 373 -15.15 4.10 -8.66
N TYR A 374 -15.34 3.27 -7.63
CA TYR A 374 -15.69 1.86 -7.79
C TYR A 374 -17.17 1.62 -7.41
N HIS A 375 -17.92 1.00 -8.31
CA HIS A 375 -19.34 0.68 -8.10
C HIS A 375 -19.54 -0.84 -8.08
N THR A 376 -19.98 -1.38 -6.94
CA THR A 376 -20.21 -2.83 -6.74
C THR A 376 -21.59 -3.05 -6.10
N PRO A 377 -22.58 -3.63 -6.82
CA PRO A 377 -22.54 -4.07 -8.21
C PRO A 377 -22.41 -2.91 -9.21
N PRO A 378 -22.02 -3.16 -10.48
CA PRO A 378 -21.89 -2.10 -11.47
C PRO A 378 -23.24 -1.46 -11.79
N ARG A 379 -23.26 -0.25 -12.34
CA ARG A 379 -24.49 0.45 -12.75
C ARG A 379 -25.04 -0.03 -14.10
N PHE A 380 -24.55 -1.16 -14.60
CA PHE A 380 -24.96 -1.75 -15.86
C PHE A 380 -26.35 -2.41 -15.76
N PRO A 381 -27.04 -2.65 -16.89
CA PRO A 381 -28.26 -3.45 -16.91
C PRO A 381 -28.02 -4.87 -16.39
N THR A 382 -29.00 -5.47 -15.71
CA THR A 382 -28.90 -6.83 -15.14
C THR A 382 -28.47 -7.88 -16.16
N ASP A 383 -28.97 -7.80 -17.39
CA ASP A 383 -28.59 -8.73 -18.49
C ASP A 383 -27.09 -8.65 -18.80
N VAL A 384 -26.49 -7.46 -18.72
CA VAL A 384 -25.05 -7.23 -18.94
C VAL A 384 -24.26 -7.83 -17.78
N ILE A 385 -24.71 -7.62 -16.54
CA ILE A 385 -24.07 -8.19 -15.34
C ILE A 385 -24.07 -9.72 -15.40
N GLN A 386 -25.20 -10.33 -15.77
CA GLN A 386 -25.30 -11.78 -15.95
C GLN A 386 -24.38 -12.28 -17.06
N CYS A 387 -24.33 -11.60 -18.21
CA CYS A 387 -23.43 -11.97 -19.30
C CYS A 387 -21.93 -11.83 -18.92
N ILE A 388 -21.57 -10.83 -18.11
CA ILE A 388 -20.20 -10.71 -17.55
C ILE A 388 -19.90 -11.93 -16.66
N ARG A 389 -20.81 -12.30 -15.75
CA ARG A 389 -20.64 -13.45 -14.85
C ARG A 389 -20.54 -14.76 -15.62
N GLU A 390 -21.42 -15.00 -16.58
CA GLU A 390 -21.38 -16.19 -17.44
C GLU A 390 -20.08 -16.27 -18.25
N GLY A 391 -19.64 -15.14 -18.81
CA GLY A 391 -18.41 -15.06 -19.58
C GLY A 391 -17.17 -15.36 -18.74
N ALA A 392 -17.05 -14.70 -17.59
CA ALA A 392 -15.95 -14.92 -16.66
C ALA A 392 -15.89 -16.37 -16.15
N SER A 393 -17.06 -16.97 -15.84
CA SER A 393 -17.18 -18.39 -15.47
C SER A 393 -16.67 -19.31 -16.59
N LEU A 394 -17.10 -19.07 -17.83
CA LEU A 394 -16.69 -19.86 -18.98
C LEU A 394 -15.19 -19.73 -19.25
N LEU A 395 -14.63 -18.53 -19.13
CA LEU A 395 -13.19 -18.30 -19.28
C LEU A 395 -12.38 -19.05 -18.24
N PHE A 396 -12.80 -19.02 -16.98
CA PHE A 396 -12.15 -19.72 -15.90
C PHE A 396 -12.03 -21.23 -16.19
N GLN A 397 -13.12 -21.86 -16.62
CA GLN A 397 -13.14 -23.28 -17.00
C GLN A 397 -12.31 -23.58 -18.25
N ARG A 398 -12.43 -22.76 -19.30
CA ARG A 398 -11.78 -23.02 -20.60
C ARG A 398 -10.27 -22.81 -20.57
N LEU A 399 -9.80 -21.94 -19.69
CA LEU A 399 -8.38 -21.71 -19.45
C LEU A 399 -7.82 -22.59 -18.32
N HIS A 400 -8.63 -23.52 -17.80
CA HIS A 400 -8.23 -24.44 -16.73
C HIS A 400 -7.61 -23.72 -15.52
N LEU A 401 -8.20 -22.59 -15.15
CA LEU A 401 -7.78 -21.83 -13.98
C LEU A 401 -8.21 -22.58 -12.70
N HIS A 402 -7.51 -22.32 -11.61
CA HIS A 402 -7.75 -22.99 -10.33
C HIS A 402 -7.84 -22.02 -9.17
N ASP A 403 -8.65 -22.41 -8.18
CA ASP A 403 -8.87 -21.77 -6.88
C ASP A 403 -9.54 -20.39 -6.96
N PHE A 404 -8.91 -19.41 -7.62
CA PHE A 404 -9.49 -18.09 -7.86
C PHE A 404 -8.75 -17.34 -8.98
N ALA A 405 -9.41 -16.35 -9.58
CA ALA A 405 -8.81 -15.46 -10.57
C ALA A 405 -9.52 -14.09 -10.59
N ARG A 406 -8.82 -13.07 -11.12
CA ARG A 406 -9.42 -11.76 -11.43
C ARG A 406 -9.47 -11.58 -12.94
N ILE A 407 -10.67 -11.41 -13.48
CA ILE A 407 -10.92 -11.20 -14.89
C ILE A 407 -11.40 -9.76 -15.10
N ASP A 408 -10.65 -9.00 -15.90
CA ASP A 408 -10.95 -7.61 -16.23
C ASP A 408 -11.46 -7.50 -17.68
N GLY A 409 -12.27 -6.47 -17.93
CA GLY A 409 -12.84 -6.23 -19.24
C GLY A 409 -13.52 -4.87 -19.38
N TRP A 410 -14.21 -4.69 -20.50
CA TRP A 410 -14.86 -3.46 -20.91
C TRP A 410 -16.30 -3.73 -21.33
N PHE A 411 -17.21 -2.86 -20.89
CA PHE A 411 -18.57 -2.78 -21.39
C PHE A 411 -18.72 -1.55 -22.29
N LEU A 412 -19.13 -1.76 -23.54
CA LEU A 412 -19.36 -0.71 -24.54
C LEU A 412 -20.87 -0.56 -24.81
N PRO A 413 -21.52 0.50 -24.30
CA PRO A 413 -22.94 0.76 -24.56
C PRO A 413 -23.21 1.03 -26.05
N ALA A 414 -24.38 0.63 -26.56
CA ALA A 414 -24.79 0.95 -27.93
C ALA A 414 -25.19 2.44 -28.05
N PRO A 415 -24.61 3.23 -28.99
CA PRO A 415 -25.21 3.35 -30.33
C PRO A 415 -24.24 3.77 -31.48
N ASP A 416 -23.03 3.21 -31.59
CA ASP A 416 -22.14 3.36 -32.79
C ASP A 416 -20.91 2.41 -32.67
N SER A 417 -21.16 1.11 -32.61
CA SER A 417 -20.07 0.13 -32.47
C SER A 417 -19.24 0.08 -33.76
N MET A 418 -18.04 0.66 -33.75
CA MET A 418 -16.95 0.38 -34.73
C MET A 418 -16.68 -1.12 -34.89
N LEU A 419 -17.13 -1.94 -33.93
CA LEU A 419 -17.00 -3.40 -33.89
C LEU A 419 -18.26 -4.14 -34.37
N SER A 420 -19.27 -3.45 -34.92
CA SER A 420 -20.53 -4.04 -35.41
C SER A 420 -20.42 -4.53 -36.86
N SER A 421 -19.45 -5.40 -37.14
CA SER A 421 -19.50 -6.20 -38.36
C SER A 421 -20.55 -7.31 -38.21
N VAL A 422 -21.20 -7.68 -39.31
CA VAL A 422 -22.24 -8.74 -39.36
C VAL A 422 -21.73 -10.10 -38.85
N GLU A 423 -20.41 -10.32 -38.86
CA GLU A 423 -19.74 -11.51 -38.32
C GLU A 423 -19.73 -11.59 -36.79
N ASN A 424 -19.88 -10.46 -36.08
CA ASN A 424 -19.82 -10.42 -34.61
C ASN A 424 -21.16 -10.74 -33.93
N ASN A 425 -22.28 -10.81 -34.66
CA ASN A 425 -23.61 -11.05 -34.07
C ASN A 425 -23.78 -12.44 -33.42
N ASN A 426 -22.92 -13.41 -33.73
CA ASN A 426 -22.94 -14.75 -33.14
C ASN A 426 -21.84 -14.96 -32.07
N ARG A 427 -21.11 -13.91 -31.69
CA ARG A 427 -20.01 -14.00 -30.73
C ARG A 427 -20.50 -13.76 -29.31
N PHE A 428 -19.86 -14.41 -28.34
CA PHE A 428 -20.14 -14.21 -26.92
C PHE A 428 -19.75 -12.79 -26.52
N GLY A 429 -20.64 -12.12 -25.77
CA GLY A 429 -20.44 -10.74 -25.28
C GLY A 429 -21.30 -9.69 -26.01
N VAL A 430 -21.96 -10.02 -27.12
CA VAL A 430 -22.90 -9.09 -27.77
C VAL A 430 -24.27 -9.16 -27.08
N THR A 431 -24.69 -8.06 -26.47
CA THR A 431 -25.99 -7.92 -25.80
C THR A 431 -26.85 -6.86 -26.48
N LYS A 432 -28.15 -6.82 -26.17
CA LYS A 432 -29.05 -5.74 -26.66
C LYS A 432 -28.65 -4.34 -26.17
N TRP A 433 -27.85 -4.25 -25.10
CA TRP A 433 -27.44 -3.00 -24.47
C TRP A 433 -26.05 -2.52 -24.92
N GLY A 434 -25.26 -3.40 -25.54
CA GLY A 434 -23.86 -3.12 -25.83
C GLY A 434 -23.01 -4.39 -25.94
N THR A 435 -21.70 -4.21 -26.08
CA THR A 435 -20.72 -5.30 -26.23
C THR A 435 -19.84 -5.41 -24.99
N ILE A 436 -19.66 -6.64 -24.49
CA ILE A 436 -18.75 -7.00 -23.41
C ILE A 436 -17.49 -7.59 -24.02
N ILE A 437 -16.32 -7.10 -23.58
CA ILE A 437 -15.01 -7.53 -24.06
C ILE A 437 -14.14 -7.86 -22.85
N PHE A 438 -13.56 -9.06 -22.80
CA PHE A 438 -12.60 -9.44 -21.78
C PHE A 438 -11.18 -9.15 -22.28
N THR A 439 -10.34 -8.52 -21.45
CA THR A 439 -9.01 -8.05 -21.87
C THR A 439 -7.88 -8.64 -21.07
N ASP A 440 -8.00 -8.70 -19.73
CA ASP A 440 -6.90 -9.07 -18.86
C ASP A 440 -7.35 -10.18 -17.88
N ILE A 441 -6.63 -11.30 -17.92
CA ILE A 441 -6.85 -12.45 -17.04
C ILE A 441 -5.68 -12.49 -16.06
N ASN A 442 -5.95 -12.14 -14.81
CA ASN A 442 -4.96 -12.13 -13.75
C ASN A 442 -5.14 -13.38 -12.90
N LEU A 443 -4.09 -14.20 -12.84
CA LEU A 443 -4.14 -15.51 -12.19
C LEU A 443 -4.04 -15.40 -10.66
N ILE A 444 -3.50 -14.28 -10.18
CA ILE A 444 -3.49 -13.92 -8.78
C ILE A 444 -4.16 -12.55 -8.67
N SER A 445 -5.26 -12.46 -7.94
CA SER A 445 -5.84 -11.16 -7.63
C SER A 445 -4.95 -10.41 -6.65
N GLY A 446 -4.90 -9.08 -6.75
CA GLY A 446 -4.39 -8.24 -5.67
C GLY A 446 -5.09 -8.59 -4.35
N MET A 447 -4.32 -8.66 -3.26
CA MET A 447 -4.82 -9.04 -1.91
C MET A 447 -4.47 -7.95 -0.88
N GLU A 448 -4.35 -6.70 -1.30
CA GLU A 448 -4.34 -5.55 -0.39
C GLU A 448 -5.73 -5.40 0.28
N GLN A 449 -5.84 -4.82 1.48
CA GLN A 449 -7.07 -4.79 2.30
C GLN A 449 -8.30 -4.21 1.57
N THR A 450 -8.09 -3.33 0.60
CA THR A 450 -9.16 -2.71 -0.20
C THR A 450 -9.22 -3.25 -1.62
N SER A 451 -8.58 -4.38 -1.93
CA SER A 451 -8.58 -4.96 -3.28
C SER A 451 -9.95 -5.48 -3.73
N PHE A 452 -10.11 -5.65 -5.05
CA PHE A 452 -11.33 -6.19 -5.64
C PHE A 452 -11.74 -7.56 -5.06
N LEU A 453 -10.79 -8.41 -4.67
CA LEU A 453 -11.08 -9.70 -4.03
C LEU A 453 -11.95 -9.50 -2.79
N PHE A 454 -11.53 -8.63 -1.87
CA PHE A 454 -12.23 -8.42 -0.61
C PHE A 454 -13.46 -7.53 -0.76
N GLN A 455 -13.41 -6.52 -1.65
CA GLN A 455 -14.59 -5.71 -1.95
C GLN A 455 -15.76 -6.56 -2.49
N GLN A 456 -15.49 -7.46 -3.45
CA GLN A 456 -16.53 -8.31 -4.02
C GLN A 456 -16.94 -9.45 -3.08
N ALA A 457 -15.99 -10.05 -2.36
CA ALA A 457 -16.27 -11.14 -1.41
C ALA A 457 -17.12 -10.66 -0.22
N SER A 458 -16.83 -9.48 0.32
CA SER A 458 -17.61 -8.91 1.43
C SER A 458 -19.05 -8.56 1.07
N LYS A 459 -19.33 -8.24 -0.20
CA LYS A 459 -20.71 -8.04 -0.69
C LYS A 459 -21.54 -9.31 -0.70
N VAL A 460 -20.90 -10.48 -0.71
CA VAL A 460 -21.57 -11.78 -0.67
C VAL A 460 -21.35 -12.52 0.65
N GLY A 461 -20.94 -11.79 1.70
CA GLY A 461 -20.92 -12.29 3.07
C GLY A 461 -19.61 -12.89 3.56
N PHE A 462 -18.53 -12.85 2.77
CA PHE A 462 -17.21 -13.31 3.23
C PHE A 462 -16.39 -12.17 3.88
N SER A 463 -15.76 -12.44 5.02
CA SER A 463 -14.62 -11.65 5.49
C SER A 463 -13.36 -11.97 4.69
N HIS A 464 -12.32 -11.16 4.90
CA HIS A 464 -10.97 -11.43 4.41
C HIS A 464 -10.44 -12.80 4.83
N SER A 465 -10.62 -13.17 6.10
CA SER A 465 -10.13 -14.46 6.62
C SER A 465 -10.86 -15.62 5.97
N GLN A 466 -12.19 -15.55 5.89
CA GLN A 466 -12.99 -16.63 5.36
C GLN A 466 -12.75 -16.86 3.87
N ILE A 467 -12.63 -15.81 3.05
CA ILE A 467 -12.36 -15.99 1.62
C ILE A 467 -10.98 -16.60 1.37
N LEU A 468 -9.94 -16.13 2.06
CA LEU A 468 -8.58 -16.66 1.91
C LEU A 468 -8.49 -18.11 2.39
N ARG A 469 -9.11 -18.43 3.52
CA ARG A 469 -9.14 -19.80 4.05
C ARG A 469 -9.94 -20.73 3.14
N THR A 470 -11.03 -20.26 2.54
CA THR A 470 -11.81 -21.00 1.52
C THR A 470 -10.94 -21.35 0.31
N VAL A 471 -10.16 -20.39 -0.20
CA VAL A 471 -9.22 -20.61 -1.31
C VAL A 471 -8.15 -21.65 -0.94
N ILE A 472 -7.58 -21.58 0.27
CA ILE A 472 -6.60 -22.56 0.76
C ILE A 472 -7.22 -23.95 0.91
N GLN A 473 -8.46 -24.03 1.43
CA GLN A 473 -9.19 -25.28 1.60
C GLN A 473 -9.47 -25.94 0.26
N HIS A 474 -9.94 -25.19 -0.73
CA HIS A 474 -10.14 -25.69 -2.09
C HIS A 474 -8.82 -26.19 -2.69
N ALA A 475 -7.75 -25.41 -2.57
CA ALA A 475 -6.42 -25.82 -3.05
C ALA A 475 -5.97 -27.15 -2.41
N CYS A 476 -6.21 -27.36 -1.11
CA CYS A 476 -5.89 -28.61 -0.42
C CYS A 476 -6.64 -29.83 -1.00
N LEU A 477 -7.88 -29.65 -1.49
CA LEU A 477 -8.66 -30.74 -2.07
C LEU A 477 -8.00 -31.31 -3.33
N ARG A 478 -7.28 -30.48 -4.09
CA ARG A 478 -6.57 -30.89 -5.31
C ARG A 478 -5.43 -31.87 -5.04
N TYR A 479 -4.93 -31.94 -3.81
CA TYR A 479 -3.79 -32.78 -3.41
C TYR A 479 -4.23 -33.87 -2.44
N PRO A 480 -4.37 -35.13 -2.89
CA PRO A 480 -4.81 -36.25 -2.04
C PRO A 480 -3.94 -36.46 -0.79
N SER A 481 -2.66 -36.11 -0.84
CA SER A 481 -1.72 -36.17 0.29
C SER A 481 -2.06 -35.21 1.43
N LEU A 482 -2.85 -34.16 1.17
CA LEU A 482 -3.24 -33.16 2.15
C LEU A 482 -4.60 -33.42 2.80
N LEU A 483 -5.41 -34.35 2.28
CA LEU A 483 -6.76 -34.60 2.81
C LEU A 483 -6.78 -34.95 4.31
N PRO A 484 -5.92 -35.83 4.86
CA PRO A 484 -5.89 -36.09 6.31
C PRO A 484 -5.55 -34.84 7.12
N ARG A 485 -4.62 -34.03 6.61
CA ARG A 485 -4.12 -32.80 7.25
C ARG A 485 -5.17 -31.69 7.24
N SER A 486 -5.86 -31.53 6.11
CA SER A 486 -6.99 -30.62 5.95
C SER A 486 -8.14 -31.02 6.88
N ASN A 487 -8.44 -32.31 7.01
CA ASN A 487 -9.46 -32.78 7.94
C ASN A 487 -9.09 -32.52 9.41
N ALA A 488 -7.82 -32.73 9.79
CA ALA A 488 -7.32 -32.41 11.12
C ALA A 488 -7.39 -30.90 11.40
N TRP A 489 -7.00 -30.07 10.42
CA TRP A 489 -7.17 -28.62 10.49
C TRP A 489 -8.64 -28.25 10.70
N ASN A 490 -9.55 -28.75 9.87
CA ASN A 490 -10.98 -28.47 9.96
C ASN A 490 -11.60 -28.95 11.30
N ALA A 491 -11.10 -30.04 11.88
CA ALA A 491 -11.51 -30.49 13.21
C ALA A 491 -11.04 -29.51 14.29
N LEU A 492 -9.80 -29.05 14.20
CA LEU A 492 -9.22 -28.09 15.12
C LEU A 492 -9.91 -26.72 15.02
N SER A 493 -10.17 -26.21 13.81
CA SER A 493 -10.94 -24.98 13.61
C SER A 493 -12.34 -25.06 14.20
N ARG A 494 -13.01 -26.22 14.10
CA ARG A 494 -14.34 -26.44 14.70
C ARG A 494 -14.30 -26.48 16.22
N ASN A 495 -13.23 -27.03 16.80
CA ASN A 495 -13.05 -27.07 18.26
C ASN A 495 -12.71 -25.69 18.84
N LEU A 496 -12.03 -24.84 18.07
CA LEU A 496 -11.72 -23.46 18.47
C LEU A 496 -12.92 -22.52 18.32
N ARG A 497 -13.83 -22.78 17.37
CA ARG A 497 -15.08 -22.01 17.25
C ARG A 497 -16.00 -22.35 18.43
N PRO A 498 -16.51 -21.36 19.19
CA PRO A 498 -17.59 -21.61 20.15
C PRO A 498 -18.77 -22.23 19.41
N ALA A 499 -19.37 -23.29 19.96
CA ALA A 499 -20.54 -23.94 19.41
C ALA A 499 -21.69 -22.92 19.24
N GLN A 500 -21.84 -22.34 18.03
CA GLN A 500 -22.92 -21.42 17.71
C GLN A 500 -24.29 -22.11 17.57
N ASN A 501 -24.37 -23.42 17.79
CA ASN A 501 -25.62 -24.18 17.77
C ASN A 501 -25.71 -25.13 18.96
N THR A 502 -26.01 -24.60 20.16
CA THR A 502 -26.81 -25.30 21.19
C THR A 502 -27.14 -24.32 22.33
N GLU A 503 -28.44 -24.10 22.53
CA GLU A 503 -29.15 -23.56 23.70
C GLU A 503 -28.51 -22.42 24.50
N PHE A 504 -29.25 -21.30 24.56
CA PHE A 504 -29.15 -20.20 25.52
C PHE A 504 -28.71 -20.67 26.92
N ILE A 505 -27.40 -20.59 27.19
CA ILE A 505 -26.86 -20.50 28.54
C ILE A 505 -26.26 -19.10 28.64
N PRO A 506 -26.84 -18.18 29.42
CA PRO A 506 -26.29 -16.84 29.58
C PRO A 506 -24.97 -16.97 30.35
N ARG A 507 -23.86 -16.98 29.62
CA ARG A 507 -22.55 -16.68 30.21
C ARG A 507 -22.45 -15.16 30.26
N ASP A 508 -22.60 -14.65 31.47
CA ASP A 508 -22.57 -13.25 31.87
C ASP A 508 -21.14 -12.66 31.79
N ARG A 509 -20.58 -12.62 30.58
CA ARG A 509 -19.50 -11.70 30.17
C ARG A 509 -19.84 -11.26 28.76
N GLY A 510 -20.64 -10.20 28.64
CA GLY A 510 -21.04 -9.62 27.36
C GLY A 510 -19.82 -9.21 26.54
N THR A 511 -19.88 -9.43 25.23
CA THR A 511 -18.89 -8.90 24.29
C THR A 511 -18.81 -7.38 24.44
N ARG A 512 -17.58 -6.84 24.53
CA ARG A 512 -17.36 -5.40 24.65
C ARG A 512 -17.64 -4.76 23.30
N LYS A 513 -18.52 -3.77 23.28
CA LYS A 513 -18.86 -3.02 22.06
C LYS A 513 -17.77 -1.98 21.80
N VAL A 514 -17.22 -1.94 20.59
CA VAL A 514 -16.20 -0.96 20.20
C VAL A 514 -16.63 -0.25 18.93
N PHE A 515 -16.70 1.07 18.94
CA PHE A 515 -16.98 1.88 17.76
C PHE A 515 -15.69 2.52 17.25
N VAL A 516 -15.26 2.16 16.04
CA VAL A 516 -14.07 2.75 15.41
C VAL A 516 -14.52 3.91 14.53
N VAL A 517 -14.27 5.15 14.96
CA VAL A 517 -14.68 6.35 14.22
C VAL A 517 -13.52 6.93 13.41
N PHE A 518 -13.76 7.19 12.12
CA PHE A 518 -12.78 7.72 11.17
C PHE A 518 -13.46 8.66 10.14
N GLY A 519 -12.67 9.24 9.24
CA GLY A 519 -13.13 10.25 8.27
C GLY A 519 -12.79 11.68 8.73
N GLY A 520 -13.76 12.60 8.60
CA GLY A 520 -13.62 14.01 8.96
C GLY A 520 -13.53 14.97 7.75
N GLU A 521 -13.34 16.25 8.07
CA GLU A 521 -13.41 17.37 7.10
C GLU A 521 -12.02 17.86 6.64
N THR A 522 -10.95 17.32 7.21
CA THR A 522 -9.58 17.78 6.98
C THR A 522 -8.98 17.19 5.70
N SER A 523 -7.79 17.67 5.32
CA SER A 523 -6.96 17.05 4.29
C SER A 523 -6.48 15.65 4.66
N GLU A 524 -6.50 15.29 5.96
CA GLU A 524 -6.02 14.01 6.49
C GLU A 524 -7.10 12.91 6.47
N ARG A 525 -8.32 13.22 6.03
CA ARG A 525 -9.46 12.29 6.01
C ARG A 525 -9.20 10.96 5.29
N GLN A 526 -8.32 10.92 4.28
CA GLN A 526 -7.98 9.67 3.59
C GLN A 526 -7.07 8.78 4.44
N VAL A 527 -6.09 9.37 5.12
CA VAL A 527 -5.27 8.66 6.12
C VAL A 527 -6.17 8.18 7.25
N SER A 528 -7.17 8.97 7.62
CA SER A 528 -8.15 8.66 8.67
C SER A 528 -8.96 7.42 8.31
N LEU A 529 -9.45 7.32 7.07
CA LEU A 529 -10.08 6.11 6.54
C LEU A 529 -9.13 4.90 6.58
N MET A 530 -7.89 5.03 6.06
CA MET A 530 -6.94 3.92 6.05
C MET A 530 -6.59 3.42 7.46
N SER A 531 -6.35 4.33 8.39
CA SER A 531 -6.10 4.03 9.81
C SER A 531 -7.31 3.36 10.45
N GLY A 532 -8.52 3.90 10.24
CA GLY A 532 -9.77 3.36 10.77
C GLY A 532 -10.07 1.96 10.25
N THR A 533 -9.89 1.73 8.95
CA THR A 533 -10.06 0.40 8.32
C THR A 533 -9.06 -0.60 8.88
N ASN A 534 -7.79 -0.24 9.00
CA ASN A 534 -6.77 -1.14 9.54
C ASN A 534 -7.02 -1.49 11.01
N VAL A 535 -7.34 -0.50 11.85
CA VAL A 535 -7.70 -0.74 13.27
C VAL A 535 -8.92 -1.64 13.37
N TRP A 536 -9.97 -1.34 12.60
CA TRP A 536 -11.20 -2.14 12.60
C TRP A 536 -10.93 -3.60 12.22
N LEU A 537 -10.16 -3.86 11.16
CA LEU A 537 -9.78 -5.23 10.75
C LEU A 537 -8.97 -5.96 11.82
N ASN A 538 -8.02 -5.27 12.48
CA ASN A 538 -7.22 -5.88 13.55
C ASN A 538 -8.08 -6.23 14.78
N LEU A 539 -8.99 -5.33 15.19
CA LEU A 539 -9.85 -5.56 16.36
C LEU A 539 -10.92 -6.64 16.10
N GLN A 540 -11.29 -6.90 14.84
CA GLN A 540 -12.23 -7.97 14.47
C GLN A 540 -11.67 -9.39 14.72
N GLY A 541 -10.35 -9.54 14.90
CA GLY A 541 -9.73 -10.82 15.26
C GLY A 541 -9.99 -11.28 16.70
N PHE A 542 -10.67 -10.47 17.51
CA PHE A 542 -10.88 -10.70 18.94
C PHE A 542 -12.32 -11.14 19.22
N ASP A 543 -12.48 -12.38 19.70
CA ASP A 543 -13.79 -12.98 19.99
C ASP A 543 -14.59 -12.26 21.10
N ASP A 544 -13.92 -11.48 21.96
CA ASP A 544 -14.54 -10.73 23.05
C ASP A 544 -14.98 -9.31 22.66
N LEU A 545 -14.70 -8.87 21.43
CA LEU A 545 -15.03 -7.54 20.91
C LEU A 545 -16.11 -7.59 19.82
N ASP A 546 -17.09 -6.70 19.91
CA ASP A 546 -18.05 -6.41 18.83
C ASP A 546 -17.74 -5.04 18.23
N VAL A 547 -17.02 -5.04 17.11
CA VAL A 547 -16.40 -3.82 16.55
C VAL A 547 -17.21 -3.27 15.37
N THR A 548 -17.75 -2.06 15.53
CA THR A 548 -18.53 -1.37 14.50
C THR A 548 -17.76 -0.18 13.90
N PRO A 549 -17.50 -0.15 12.59
CA PRO A 549 -16.84 0.96 11.91
C PRO A 549 -17.82 2.12 11.68
N CYS A 550 -17.37 3.35 11.92
CA CYS A 550 -18.18 4.57 11.88
C CYS A 550 -17.50 5.67 11.05
N LEU A 551 -18.15 6.13 9.96
CA LEU A 551 -17.69 7.27 9.18
C LEU A 551 -18.27 8.58 9.73
N LEU A 552 -17.38 9.48 10.17
CA LEU A 552 -17.69 10.88 10.40
C LEU A 552 -17.68 11.64 9.06
N ALA A 553 -18.88 11.98 8.57
CA ALA A 553 -19.05 12.67 7.30
C ALA A 553 -18.92 14.20 7.45
N PRO A 554 -18.54 14.93 6.39
CA PRO A 554 -18.48 16.39 6.38
C PRO A 554 -19.85 17.01 6.56
N SER A 555 -19.90 18.18 7.21
CA SER A 555 -21.12 18.90 7.58
C SER A 555 -21.96 19.34 6.38
N ASN A 556 -21.35 19.54 5.20
CA ASN A 556 -22.03 19.96 3.96
C ASN A 556 -22.06 18.87 2.88
N GLY A 557 -21.70 17.62 3.22
CA GLY A 557 -21.39 16.59 2.22
C GLY A 557 -20.14 16.94 1.40
N TYR A 558 -19.80 16.09 0.44
CA TYR A 558 -18.58 16.25 -0.39
C TYR A 558 -18.83 17.01 -1.70
N SER A 559 -20.04 17.54 -1.96
CA SER A 559 -20.36 18.22 -3.22
C SER A 559 -19.94 19.69 -3.23
N PRO A 560 -19.10 20.14 -4.20
CA PRO A 560 -18.66 21.53 -4.30
C PRO A 560 -19.78 22.53 -4.67
N ALA A 561 -20.93 22.04 -5.15
CA ALA A 561 -22.06 22.86 -5.64
C ALA A 561 -23.04 23.34 -4.54
N GLN A 562 -22.89 22.89 -3.29
CA GLN A 562 -23.73 23.32 -2.16
C GLN A 562 -22.91 24.06 -1.10
N ARG A 563 -22.14 25.08 -1.51
CA ARG A 563 -21.69 26.14 -0.60
C ARG A 563 -22.82 27.16 -0.45
N GLN A 564 -23.87 26.82 0.28
CA GLN A 564 -24.78 27.85 0.82
C GLN A 564 -24.18 28.43 2.10
N ASP A 565 -24.42 29.73 2.29
CA ASP A 565 -23.87 30.57 3.34
C ASP A 565 -23.90 29.91 4.72
N VAL A 566 -22.75 30.01 5.41
CA VAL A 566 -22.51 29.45 6.73
C VAL A 566 -23.33 30.24 7.75
N ASP A 567 -24.39 29.64 8.29
CA ASP A 567 -24.97 30.11 9.55
C ASP A 567 -23.97 29.88 10.69
N GLU A 568 -23.73 30.90 11.51
CA GLU A 568 -22.83 30.92 12.68
C GLU A 568 -23.25 29.95 13.82
N HIS A 569 -24.17 29.01 13.56
CA HIS A 569 -24.68 28.03 14.50
C HIS A 569 -24.56 26.61 13.95
N GLY A 570 -23.37 26.02 14.12
CA GLY A 570 -23.06 24.59 14.13
C GLY A 570 -23.94 23.69 13.26
N SER A 571 -23.56 23.51 12.00
CA SER A 571 -24.14 22.45 11.16
C SER A 571 -23.99 21.09 11.85
N SER A 572 -25.11 20.37 12.00
CA SER A 572 -25.18 19.05 12.64
C SER A 572 -24.35 18.04 11.83
N ARG A 573 -23.14 17.74 12.29
CA ARG A 573 -22.28 16.69 11.73
C ARG A 573 -23.01 15.35 11.72
N THR A 574 -22.73 14.54 10.69
CA THR A 574 -23.36 13.23 10.49
C THR A 574 -22.35 12.12 10.73
N VAL A 575 -22.79 11.04 11.40
CA VAL A 575 -22.02 9.81 11.58
C VAL A 575 -22.78 8.65 10.94
N TRP A 576 -22.09 7.81 10.19
CA TRP A 576 -22.64 6.59 9.58
C TRP A 576 -22.02 5.37 10.22
N THR A 577 -22.82 4.44 10.72
CA THR A 577 -22.34 3.09 11.05
C THR A 577 -22.33 2.26 9.79
N LEU A 578 -21.20 1.63 9.47
CA LEU A 578 -20.95 0.98 8.20
C LEU A 578 -21.01 -0.54 8.31
N PRO A 579 -21.56 -1.25 7.32
CA PRO A 579 -21.32 -2.68 7.16
C PRO A 579 -19.92 -2.95 6.59
N TYR A 580 -19.49 -4.21 6.71
CA TYR A 580 -18.17 -4.68 6.28
C TYR A 580 -17.81 -4.22 4.85
N SER A 581 -18.76 -4.36 3.92
CA SER A 581 -18.54 -4.09 2.50
C SER A 581 -18.31 -2.61 2.15
N LEU A 582 -18.82 -1.68 2.98
CA LEU A 582 -18.73 -0.25 2.69
C LEU A 582 -17.46 0.40 3.24
N VAL A 583 -16.78 -0.23 4.20
CA VAL A 583 -15.51 0.25 4.75
C VAL A 583 -14.37 0.09 3.75
N LEU A 584 -14.44 -0.92 2.88
CA LEU A 584 -13.38 -1.32 1.95
C LEU A 584 -13.34 -0.44 0.69
N ARG A 585 -13.29 0.88 0.84
CA ARG A 585 -13.16 1.85 -0.27
C ARG A 585 -11.86 2.63 -0.14
N HIS A 586 -11.38 3.20 -1.23
CA HIS A 586 -10.11 3.93 -1.24
C HIS A 586 -10.25 5.34 -0.70
N THR A 587 -11.45 5.94 -0.78
CA THR A 587 -11.68 7.31 -0.32
C THR A 587 -12.91 7.47 0.55
N THR A 588 -12.88 8.47 1.45
CA THR A 588 -14.04 8.81 2.30
C THR A 588 -15.28 9.21 1.49
N GLU A 589 -15.06 9.79 0.32
CA GLU A 589 -16.07 10.19 -0.65
C GLU A 589 -16.79 8.98 -1.24
N GLU A 590 -16.05 7.93 -1.59
CA GLU A 590 -16.61 6.65 -2.06
C GLU A 590 -17.41 5.96 -0.96
N VAL A 591 -16.90 5.91 0.27
CA VAL A 591 -17.65 5.34 1.41
C VAL A 591 -18.97 6.09 1.59
N TYR A 592 -18.93 7.43 1.57
CA TYR A 592 -20.13 8.26 1.70
C TYR A 592 -21.11 8.04 0.54
N ALA A 593 -20.64 8.05 -0.70
CA ALA A 593 -21.48 7.80 -1.88
C ALA A 593 -22.15 6.42 -1.81
N ALA A 594 -21.39 5.39 -1.42
CA ALA A 594 -21.92 4.04 -1.26
C ALA A 594 -22.92 3.92 -0.10
N CYS A 595 -22.79 4.74 0.96
CA CYS A 595 -23.81 4.82 2.01
C CYS A 595 -25.14 5.37 1.49
N ILE A 596 -25.08 6.42 0.66
CA ILE A 596 -26.27 7.02 0.05
C ILE A 596 -26.93 6.04 -0.92
N GLU A 597 -26.14 5.36 -1.74
CA GLU A 597 -26.65 4.34 -2.67
C GLU A 597 -27.28 3.15 -1.95
N ALA A 598 -26.69 2.70 -0.83
CA ALA A 598 -27.18 1.55 -0.08
C ALA A 598 -28.54 1.79 0.61
N ILE A 599 -28.94 3.05 0.84
CA ILE A 599 -30.25 3.39 1.39
C ILE A 599 -31.27 3.81 0.31
N GLU A 600 -30.84 3.95 -0.94
CA GLU A 600 -31.73 4.26 -2.05
C GLU A 600 -32.60 3.02 -2.38
N PRO A 601 -33.94 3.10 -2.32
CA PRO A 601 -34.81 1.92 -2.37
C PRO A 601 -34.61 1.04 -3.61
N ASP A 602 -34.49 1.64 -4.80
CA ASP A 602 -34.38 0.91 -6.06
C ASP A 602 -33.01 0.23 -6.20
N ARG A 603 -31.92 0.93 -5.81
CA ARG A 603 -30.56 0.38 -5.82
C ARG A 603 -30.37 -0.68 -4.74
N ALA A 604 -30.94 -0.49 -3.56
CA ALA A 604 -30.91 -1.48 -2.48
C ALA A 604 -31.64 -2.77 -2.89
N ALA A 605 -32.82 -2.67 -3.51
CA ALA A 605 -33.56 -3.83 -4.01
C ALA A 605 -32.78 -4.60 -5.10
N LEU A 606 -32.21 -3.89 -6.07
CA LEU A 606 -31.37 -4.50 -7.11
C LEU A 606 -30.14 -5.20 -6.52
N THR A 607 -29.45 -4.53 -5.59
CA THR A 607 -28.25 -5.07 -4.95
C THR A 607 -28.56 -6.31 -4.12
N SER A 608 -29.66 -6.29 -3.35
CA SER A 608 -30.12 -7.46 -2.58
C SER A 608 -30.43 -8.62 -3.52
N HIS A 609 -31.17 -8.38 -4.60
CA HIS A 609 -31.52 -9.45 -5.55
C HIS A 609 -30.29 -10.11 -6.18
N LEU A 610 -29.32 -9.31 -6.66
CA LEU A 610 -28.09 -9.84 -7.24
C LEU A 610 -27.22 -10.57 -6.22
N ARG A 611 -27.13 -10.02 -5.00
CA ARG A 611 -26.40 -10.64 -3.89
C ARG A 611 -26.99 -11.98 -3.51
N ASP A 612 -28.31 -12.04 -3.30
CA ASP A 612 -29.01 -13.26 -2.89
C ASP A 612 -28.79 -14.37 -3.92
N GLN A 613 -28.78 -14.03 -5.22
CA GLN A 613 -28.46 -14.98 -6.27
C GLN A 613 -27.06 -15.58 -6.10
N VAL A 614 -26.02 -14.75 -5.91
CA VAL A 614 -24.64 -15.24 -5.74
C VAL A 614 -24.48 -16.01 -4.43
N MET A 615 -25.10 -15.55 -3.35
CA MET A 615 -25.03 -16.24 -2.05
C MET A 615 -25.67 -17.62 -2.10
N ILE A 616 -26.79 -17.79 -2.81
CA ILE A 616 -27.43 -19.11 -3.02
C ILE A 616 -26.49 -20.02 -3.81
N GLU A 617 -25.90 -19.55 -4.92
CA GLU A 617 -24.94 -20.34 -5.70
C GLU A 617 -23.74 -20.80 -4.86
N LEU A 618 -23.18 -19.90 -4.04
CA LEU A 618 -22.09 -20.20 -3.12
C LEU A 618 -22.50 -21.16 -2.02
N GLU A 619 -23.66 -20.98 -1.39
CA GLU A 619 -24.13 -21.82 -0.29
C GLU A 619 -24.48 -23.22 -0.78
N GLU A 620 -25.12 -23.35 -1.95
CA GLU A 620 -25.41 -24.63 -2.59
C GLU A 620 -24.13 -25.41 -2.91
N ALA A 621 -23.08 -24.74 -3.39
CA ALA A 621 -21.80 -25.39 -3.68
C ALA A 621 -20.99 -25.70 -2.42
N LEU A 622 -20.85 -24.72 -1.52
CA LEU A 622 -19.97 -24.84 -0.35
C LEU A 622 -20.56 -25.70 0.77
N SER A 623 -21.88 -25.83 0.86
CA SER A 623 -22.53 -26.68 1.88
C SER A 623 -22.22 -28.18 1.72
N TRP A 624 -21.78 -28.63 0.54
CA TRP A 624 -21.26 -29.99 0.35
C TRP A 624 -19.95 -30.23 1.10
N HIS A 625 -19.24 -29.17 1.47
CA HIS A 625 -18.01 -29.24 2.21
C HIS A 625 -18.24 -29.10 3.72
N ASN A 626 -17.77 -30.10 4.47
CA ASN A 626 -17.90 -30.18 5.93
C ASN A 626 -17.21 -29.03 6.71
N TRP A 627 -16.33 -28.28 6.06
CA TRP A 627 -15.59 -27.17 6.65
C TRP A 627 -16.33 -25.83 6.55
N PHE A 628 -17.28 -25.70 5.61
CA PHE A 628 -18.09 -24.51 5.48
C PHE A 628 -19.21 -24.53 6.52
N THR A 629 -19.33 -23.46 7.31
CA THR A 629 -20.30 -23.36 8.42
C THR A 629 -21.26 -22.18 8.26
N GLY A 630 -21.32 -21.62 7.04
CA GLY A 630 -22.04 -20.39 6.74
C GLY A 630 -21.11 -19.19 6.57
N PHE A 631 -21.68 -18.08 6.14
CA PHE A 631 -21.00 -16.79 5.96
C PHE A 631 -20.81 -16.08 7.30
N ASP A 632 -19.68 -15.41 7.48
CA ASP A 632 -19.36 -14.67 8.71
C ASP A 632 -19.97 -13.25 8.75
N ASN A 633 -20.30 -12.68 7.59
CA ASN A 633 -20.82 -11.32 7.49
C ASN A 633 -22.23 -11.27 6.92
N MET A 634 -23.13 -10.68 7.71
CA MET A 634 -24.42 -10.20 7.20
C MET A 634 -24.24 -8.74 6.78
N ASP A 635 -24.14 -8.46 5.48
CA ASP A 635 -24.07 -7.10 4.94
C ASP A 635 -25.41 -6.38 5.18
N LYS A 636 -25.53 -5.77 6.37
CA LYS A 636 -26.66 -4.96 6.85
C LYS A 636 -26.61 -3.57 6.20
N PRO A 637 -27.75 -2.88 6.02
CA PRO A 637 -27.72 -1.52 5.50
C PRO A 637 -27.01 -0.57 6.48
N PRO A 638 -26.30 0.47 5.97
CA PRO A 638 -25.69 1.48 6.82
C PRO A 638 -26.75 2.32 7.55
N VAL A 639 -26.43 2.81 8.75
CA VAL A 639 -27.35 3.63 9.55
C VAL A 639 -26.78 5.03 9.73
N LYS A 640 -27.61 6.04 9.47
CA LYS A 640 -27.28 7.46 9.57
C LYS A 640 -27.69 8.03 10.92
N TYR A 641 -26.79 8.73 11.59
CA TYR A 641 -27.02 9.45 12.83
C TYR A 641 -26.55 10.91 12.71
N SER A 642 -27.18 11.84 13.46
CA SER A 642 -26.45 13.05 13.85
C SER A 642 -25.35 12.70 14.86
N LEU A 643 -24.31 13.53 14.99
CA LEU A 643 -23.24 13.30 15.95
C LEU A 643 -23.79 13.13 17.39
N GLU A 644 -24.75 13.94 17.79
CA GLU A 644 -25.42 13.84 19.10
C GLU A 644 -26.19 12.53 19.26
N GLN A 645 -26.92 12.10 18.22
CA GLN A 645 -27.64 10.83 18.23
C GLN A 645 -26.69 9.64 18.30
N TRP A 646 -25.56 9.70 17.59
CA TRP A 646 -24.55 8.65 17.60
C TRP A 646 -23.87 8.53 18.96
N ILE A 647 -23.50 9.65 19.60
CA ILE A 647 -22.98 9.67 20.97
C ILE A 647 -23.99 9.05 21.94
N LYS A 648 -25.27 9.44 21.84
CA LYS A 648 -26.33 8.85 22.66
C LYS A 648 -26.43 7.35 22.43
N HIS A 649 -26.38 6.90 21.17
CA HIS A 649 -26.41 5.48 20.83
C HIS A 649 -25.22 4.71 21.41
N ALA A 650 -24.00 5.25 21.28
CA ALA A 650 -22.78 4.66 21.85
C ALA A 650 -22.91 4.48 23.37
N LYS A 651 -23.49 5.45 24.08
CA LYS A 651 -23.79 5.33 25.51
C LYS A 651 -24.87 4.28 25.82
N GLU A 652 -25.93 4.22 25.03
CA GLU A 652 -27.03 3.27 25.22
C GLU A 652 -26.58 1.81 25.08
N VAL A 653 -25.58 1.56 24.24
CA VAL A 653 -25.01 0.21 24.00
C VAL A 653 -23.72 -0.05 24.76
N ASP A 654 -23.31 0.84 25.68
CA ASP A 654 -22.08 0.75 26.48
C ASP A 654 -20.82 0.52 25.63
N ALA A 655 -20.70 1.26 24.52
CA ALA A 655 -19.57 1.14 23.60
C ALA A 655 -18.36 1.99 24.02
N ILE A 656 -17.17 1.44 23.79
CA ILE A 656 -15.90 2.17 23.79
C ILE A 656 -15.67 2.78 22.41
N VAL A 657 -15.28 4.05 22.34
CA VAL A 657 -15.00 4.71 21.06
C VAL A 657 -13.50 4.70 20.77
N PHE A 658 -13.09 3.98 19.72
CA PHE A 658 -11.75 4.09 19.16
C PHE A 658 -11.70 5.27 18.19
N ILE A 659 -10.90 6.29 18.53
CA ILE A 659 -10.76 7.50 17.70
C ILE A 659 -9.64 7.29 16.68
N ALA A 660 -10.01 7.15 15.41
CA ALA A 660 -9.10 7.14 14.26
C ALA A 660 -9.32 8.35 13.34
N VAL A 661 -9.99 9.40 13.85
CA VAL A 661 -10.22 10.66 13.13
C VAL A 661 -8.94 11.51 13.20
N HIS A 662 -8.23 11.67 12.08
CA HIS A 662 -7.04 12.53 12.02
C HIS A 662 -7.39 13.99 11.74
N GLY A 663 -6.74 14.87 12.49
CA GLY A 663 -6.90 16.32 12.41
C GLY A 663 -8.29 16.83 12.83
N GLY A 664 -8.41 18.15 12.95
CA GLY A 664 -9.67 18.82 13.29
C GLY A 664 -10.26 18.29 14.60
N ILE A 665 -11.56 17.97 14.60
CA ILE A 665 -12.27 17.56 15.83
C ILE A 665 -11.74 16.27 16.47
N GLY A 666 -11.00 15.46 15.71
CA GLY A 666 -10.40 14.22 16.20
C GLY A 666 -9.14 14.45 17.04
N GLU A 667 -8.47 15.60 16.88
CA GLU A 667 -7.20 15.90 17.56
C GLU A 667 -7.19 17.24 18.32
N ASP A 668 -8.19 18.11 18.13
CA ASP A 668 -8.27 19.41 18.81
C ASP A 668 -8.93 19.36 20.20
N GLY A 669 -9.36 18.17 20.64
CA GLY A 669 -10.04 17.94 21.90
C GLY A 669 -11.57 18.06 21.84
N THR A 670 -12.16 18.42 20.69
CA THR A 670 -13.61 18.61 20.55
C THR A 670 -14.37 17.30 20.69
N LEU A 671 -13.99 16.25 19.93
CA LEU A 671 -14.66 14.95 20.00
C LEU A 671 -14.46 14.31 21.37
N GLN A 672 -13.24 14.39 21.92
CA GLN A 672 -12.92 13.91 23.27
C GLN A 672 -13.82 14.57 24.31
N SER A 673 -14.00 15.90 24.25
CA SER A 673 -14.83 16.62 25.22
C SER A 673 -16.30 16.22 25.13
N LEU A 674 -16.81 15.95 23.92
CA LEU A 674 -18.17 15.46 23.73
C LEU A 674 -18.37 14.06 24.32
N LEU A 675 -17.39 13.16 24.13
CA LEU A 675 -17.41 11.81 24.68
C LEU A 675 -17.27 11.80 26.21
N GLU A 676 -16.32 12.57 26.78
CA GLU A 676 -16.17 12.74 28.23
C GLU A 676 -17.44 13.28 28.88
N THR A 677 -18.06 14.31 28.27
CA THR A 677 -19.31 14.91 28.78
C THR A 677 -20.46 13.90 28.77
N ALA A 678 -20.49 13.01 27.78
CA ALA A 678 -21.45 11.92 27.70
C ALA A 678 -21.13 10.76 28.66
N GLY A 679 -19.91 10.68 29.19
CA GLY A 679 -19.42 9.58 30.01
C GLY A 679 -19.15 8.31 29.20
N ILE A 680 -18.67 8.46 27.97
CA ILE A 680 -18.34 7.36 27.06
C ILE A 680 -16.82 7.17 27.06
N PRO A 681 -16.31 5.97 27.35
CA PRO A 681 -14.88 5.69 27.29
C PRO A 681 -14.37 5.76 25.85
N TYR A 682 -13.16 6.28 25.64
CA TYR A 682 -12.54 6.36 24.33
C TYR A 682 -11.02 6.18 24.40
N THR A 683 -10.41 5.92 23.24
CA THR A 683 -8.97 5.72 23.13
C THR A 683 -8.21 7.03 22.88
N GLY A 684 -7.05 7.17 23.52
CA GLY A 684 -6.11 8.27 23.28
C GLY A 684 -6.20 9.40 24.32
N PRO A 685 -5.45 10.49 24.13
CA PRO A 685 -5.37 11.58 25.10
C PRO A 685 -6.69 12.33 25.31
N GLY A 686 -6.88 12.89 26.51
CA GLY A 686 -8.05 13.72 26.84
C GLY A 686 -8.05 15.12 26.22
N PRO A 687 -9.17 15.88 26.33
CA PRO A 687 -9.40 17.11 25.58
C PRO A 687 -8.33 18.18 25.77
N ILE A 688 -7.81 18.31 26.99
CA ILE A 688 -6.78 19.29 27.33
C ILE A 688 -5.46 18.94 26.62
N ALA A 689 -5.06 17.67 26.66
CA ALA A 689 -3.83 17.20 26.05
C ALA A 689 -3.90 17.33 24.51
N SER A 690 -5.00 16.86 23.90
CA SER A 690 -5.30 17.00 22.47
C SER A 690 -5.21 18.46 22.02
N LYS A 691 -5.91 19.37 22.72
CA LYS A 691 -5.90 20.80 22.41
C LYS A 691 -4.50 21.44 22.51
N ILE A 692 -3.71 21.07 23.52
CA ILE A 692 -2.34 21.57 23.68
C ILE A 692 -1.44 21.06 22.55
N CYS A 693 -1.55 19.78 22.20
CA CYS A 693 -0.71 19.12 21.19
C CYS A 693 -1.03 19.59 19.76
N MET A 694 -2.31 19.86 19.47
CA MET A 694 -2.73 20.42 18.17
C MET A 694 -2.18 21.84 17.95
N ASP A 695 -1.95 22.61 19.03
CA ASP A 695 -1.33 23.92 18.97
C ASP A 695 0.18 23.83 19.24
N LYS A 696 0.97 23.90 18.16
CA LYS A 696 2.44 23.78 18.19
C LYS A 696 3.12 24.84 19.08
N VAL A 697 2.47 25.97 19.35
CA VAL A 697 2.96 27.01 20.28
C VAL A 697 2.62 26.65 21.71
N ALA A 698 1.39 26.21 21.98
CA ALA A 698 0.98 25.74 23.30
C ALA A 698 1.82 24.55 23.76
N THR A 699 2.09 23.59 22.87
CA THR A 699 2.99 22.45 23.13
C THR A 699 4.37 22.93 23.58
N ALA A 700 4.96 23.88 22.86
CA ALA A 700 6.29 24.39 23.19
C ALA A 700 6.31 25.13 24.54
N LEU A 701 5.28 25.92 24.83
CA LEU A 701 5.13 26.60 26.13
C LEU A 701 4.99 25.59 27.28
N ALA A 702 4.21 24.53 27.09
CA ALA A 702 4.04 23.47 28.08
C ALA A 702 5.36 22.78 28.44
N LEU A 703 6.26 22.62 27.46
CA LEU A 703 7.54 21.92 27.63
C LEU A 703 8.72 22.83 28.04
N THR A 704 8.55 24.16 28.04
CA THR A 704 9.66 25.11 28.24
C THR A 704 10.40 24.92 29.57
N HIS A 705 9.70 24.48 30.61
CA HIS A 705 10.28 24.24 31.94
C HIS A 705 11.21 23.02 32.00
N LEU A 706 11.17 22.13 31.00
CA LEU A 706 11.99 20.92 30.90
C LEU A 706 13.35 21.15 30.23
N LYS A 707 13.69 22.40 29.89
CA LYS A 707 14.97 22.75 29.23
C LYS A 707 16.20 22.25 29.99
N SER A 708 16.17 22.29 31.32
CA SER A 708 17.27 21.78 32.17
C SER A 708 17.42 20.26 32.12
N SER A 709 16.41 19.53 31.67
CA SER A 709 16.38 18.07 31.55
C SER A 709 16.80 17.58 30.16
N GLY A 710 17.23 18.48 29.27
CA GLY A 710 17.63 18.16 27.89
C GLY A 710 16.45 18.01 26.92
N VAL A 711 15.26 18.52 27.29
CA VAL A 711 14.09 18.67 26.41
C VAL A 711 14.03 20.11 25.93
N LEU A 712 14.26 20.30 24.64
CA LEU A 712 14.35 21.60 23.99
C LEU A 712 13.11 21.85 23.12
N THR A 713 12.79 23.13 22.93
CA THR A 713 11.71 23.58 22.03
C THR A 713 12.23 24.64 21.08
N ILE A 714 11.82 24.56 19.81
CA ILE A 714 12.21 25.55 18.79
C ILE A 714 11.54 26.90 19.09
N PRO A 715 12.28 28.04 19.08
CA PRO A 715 11.69 29.38 19.16
C PRO A 715 10.72 29.64 18.00
N LYS A 716 9.56 30.23 18.30
CA LYS A 716 8.47 30.44 17.33
C LYS A 716 7.99 31.88 17.35
N ASP A 717 7.67 32.42 16.17
CA ASP A 717 6.92 33.67 16.00
C ASP A 717 5.65 33.39 15.19
N VAL A 718 4.50 33.89 15.66
CA VAL A 718 3.20 33.67 15.01
C VAL A 718 2.76 34.96 14.34
N ARG A 719 2.42 34.88 13.05
CA ARG A 719 1.85 36.00 12.28
C ARG A 719 0.48 35.61 11.74
N SER A 720 -0.44 36.57 11.73
CA SER A 720 -1.72 36.37 11.06
C SER A 720 -1.55 36.47 9.55
N THR A 721 -2.34 35.71 8.81
CA THR A 721 -2.33 35.79 7.33
C THR A 721 -2.74 37.19 6.87
N GLU A 722 -3.66 37.85 7.59
CA GLU A 722 -4.03 39.24 7.29
C GLU A 722 -2.86 40.23 7.43
N GLU A 723 -2.03 40.08 8.45
CA GLU A 723 -0.85 40.92 8.66
C GLU A 723 0.15 40.76 7.51
N LEU A 724 0.40 39.52 7.09
CA LEU A 724 1.28 39.21 5.96
C LEU A 724 0.75 39.79 4.63
N MET A 725 -0.57 39.93 4.49
CA MET A 725 -1.18 40.52 3.29
C MET A 725 -1.15 42.05 3.28
N LYS A 726 -1.18 42.70 4.45
CA LYS A 726 -1.33 44.17 4.59
C LYS A 726 -0.01 44.91 4.78
N SER A 727 1.00 44.25 5.36
CA SER A 727 2.26 44.88 5.77
C SER A 727 3.39 44.67 4.76
N SER A 728 4.43 45.50 4.86
CA SER A 728 5.65 45.33 4.03
C SER A 728 6.37 44.04 4.38
N LEU A 729 6.43 43.09 3.44
CA LEU A 729 7.08 41.78 3.63
C LEU A 729 8.58 41.90 3.97
N ALA A 730 9.25 42.94 3.48
CA ALA A 730 10.65 43.21 3.84
C ALA A 730 10.82 43.58 5.32
N ASN A 731 9.89 44.33 5.89
CA ASN A 731 9.92 44.68 7.31
C ASN A 731 9.62 43.44 8.16
N ILE A 732 8.64 42.64 7.75
CA ILE A 732 8.31 41.37 8.44
C ILE A 732 9.51 40.43 8.42
N TRP A 733 10.14 40.24 7.26
CA TRP A 733 11.33 39.39 7.14
C TRP A 733 12.47 39.85 8.05
N ASN A 734 12.76 41.15 8.10
CA ASN A 734 13.80 41.69 8.97
C ASN A 734 13.47 41.52 10.46
N ASP A 735 12.21 41.73 10.85
CA ASP A 735 11.74 41.52 12.21
C ASP A 735 11.84 40.04 12.62
N LEU A 736 11.36 39.12 11.77
CA LEU A 736 11.43 37.68 11.98
C LEU A 736 12.87 37.17 12.14
N THR A 737 13.75 37.53 11.20
CA THR A 737 15.16 37.09 11.23
C THR A 737 15.93 37.66 12.42
N THR A 738 15.60 38.87 12.87
CA THR A 738 16.19 39.48 14.07
C THR A 738 15.69 38.79 15.34
N LYS A 739 14.36 38.58 15.46
CA LYS A 739 13.73 37.99 16.65
C LYS A 739 14.09 36.52 16.84
N LEU A 740 14.10 35.75 15.75
CA LEU A 740 14.43 34.32 15.76
C LEU A 740 15.93 34.06 15.64
N GLN A 741 16.75 35.11 15.49
CA GLN A 741 18.21 35.04 15.37
C GLN A 741 18.69 34.04 14.29
N SER A 742 17.94 33.94 13.19
CA SER A 742 18.23 33.01 12.10
C SER A 742 18.10 33.69 10.74
N LYS A 743 18.99 33.31 9.83
CA LYS A 743 18.96 33.74 8.41
C LYS A 743 18.09 32.83 7.55
N THR A 744 17.74 31.64 8.03
CA THR A 744 16.88 30.68 7.33
C THR A 744 15.73 30.31 8.25
N LEU A 745 14.51 30.47 7.74
CA LEU A 745 13.29 30.25 8.49
C LEU A 745 12.51 29.09 7.86
N CYS A 746 11.80 28.34 8.69
CA CYS A 746 10.74 27.45 8.28
C CYS A 746 9.39 28.15 8.52
N VAL A 747 8.51 28.16 7.52
CA VAL A 747 7.12 28.62 7.67
C VAL A 747 6.19 27.41 7.64
N LYS A 748 5.18 27.40 8.52
CA LYS A 748 4.15 26.35 8.57
C LYS A 748 2.83 26.85 9.15
N PRO A 749 1.68 26.25 8.81
CA PRO A 749 0.41 26.54 9.47
C PRO A 749 0.46 26.26 10.97
N ALA A 750 -0.27 27.07 11.76
CA ALA A 750 -0.26 26.94 13.21
C ALA A 750 -1.11 25.76 13.74
N ARG A 751 -2.20 25.43 13.04
CA ARG A 751 -3.26 24.50 13.50
C ARG A 751 -3.68 23.45 12.47
N ASP A 752 -2.97 23.38 11.34
CA ASP A 752 -3.21 22.34 10.33
C ASP A 752 -2.16 21.23 10.44
N GLY A 753 -2.48 20.06 9.87
CA GLY A 753 -1.69 18.83 9.92
C GLY A 753 -0.24 18.95 9.42
N CYS A 754 0.52 17.88 9.65
CA CYS A 754 2.00 17.84 9.75
C CYS A 754 2.84 18.15 8.49
N SER A 755 2.24 18.53 7.36
CA SER A 755 3.01 18.66 6.09
C SER A 755 2.43 19.60 5.04
N THR A 756 1.22 20.14 5.22
CA THR A 756 0.64 21.07 4.25
C THR A 756 1.17 22.48 4.51
N GLY A 757 1.67 23.15 3.48
CA GLY A 757 2.16 24.52 3.52
C GLY A 757 3.48 24.70 4.27
N VAL A 758 4.27 23.65 4.49
CA VAL A 758 5.59 23.78 5.13
C VAL A 758 6.62 24.18 4.08
N ALA A 759 7.36 25.27 4.31
CA ALA A 759 8.37 25.75 3.37
C ALA A 759 9.63 26.31 4.07
N ARG A 760 10.79 26.09 3.44
CA ARG A 760 12.07 26.67 3.85
C ARG A 760 12.30 28.00 3.13
N LEU A 761 12.42 29.09 3.88
CA LEU A 761 12.62 30.44 3.40
C LEU A 761 14.05 30.92 3.72
N ARG A 762 14.75 31.50 2.74
CA ARG A 762 16.09 32.08 2.92
C ARG A 762 16.15 33.57 2.68
N PHE A 763 15.26 34.09 1.84
CA PHE A 763 15.21 35.51 1.50
C PHE A 763 13.77 36.02 1.51
N VAL A 764 13.63 37.35 1.54
CA VAL A 764 12.34 38.04 1.42
C VAL A 764 11.54 37.60 0.18
N LYS A 765 12.23 37.29 -0.93
CA LYS A 765 11.58 36.79 -2.17
C LYS A 765 10.90 35.44 -1.98
N ASP A 766 11.43 34.57 -1.13
CA ASP A 766 10.78 33.29 -0.83
C ASP A 766 9.48 33.53 -0.05
N LEU A 767 9.50 34.49 0.88
CA LEU A 767 8.29 34.90 1.60
C LEU A 767 7.24 35.53 0.66
N GLU A 768 7.67 36.32 -0.32
CA GLU A 768 6.79 36.88 -1.37
C GLU A 768 6.08 35.77 -2.15
N VAL A 769 6.82 34.77 -2.63
CA VAL A 769 6.25 33.61 -3.36
C VAL A 769 5.23 32.86 -2.49
N TYR A 770 5.55 32.64 -1.22
CA TYR A 770 4.66 31.93 -0.29
C TYR A 770 3.38 32.72 -0.01
N VAL A 771 3.49 34.04 0.21
CA VAL A 771 2.33 34.92 0.45
C VAL A 771 1.48 35.09 -0.81
N ASP A 772 2.10 35.15 -1.98
CA ASP A 772 1.38 35.19 -3.26
C ASP A 772 0.57 33.91 -3.49
N ALA A 773 1.11 32.75 -3.12
CA ALA A 773 0.37 31.49 -3.17
C ALA A 773 -0.86 31.50 -2.27
N LEU A 774 -0.74 32.03 -1.04
CA LEU A 774 -1.88 32.21 -0.13
C LEU A 774 -2.92 33.19 -0.67
N ARG A 775 -2.48 34.29 -1.30
CA ARG A 775 -3.37 35.33 -1.83
C ARG A 775 -4.20 34.83 -3.00
N ASN A 776 -3.59 34.01 -3.85
CA ASN A 776 -4.21 33.45 -5.05
C ASN A 776 -4.93 32.12 -4.78
N PHE A 777 -5.02 31.67 -3.53
CA PHE A 777 -5.63 30.39 -3.16
C PHE A 777 -5.06 29.22 -3.97
N LEU A 778 -3.75 29.26 -4.25
CA LEU A 778 -3.12 28.21 -5.04
C LEU A 778 -3.19 26.91 -4.25
N PRO A 779 -3.64 25.79 -4.85
CA PRO A 779 -3.63 24.49 -4.19
C PRO A 779 -2.21 23.97 -3.94
N ARG A 780 -1.25 24.40 -4.76
CA ARG A 780 0.13 23.91 -4.76
C ARG A 780 1.11 25.01 -5.14
N ILE A 781 2.28 25.01 -4.51
CA ILE A 781 3.45 25.74 -4.98
C ILE A 781 4.30 24.77 -5.82
N PRO A 782 4.58 25.06 -7.11
CA PRO A 782 5.38 24.20 -7.97
C PRO A 782 6.79 23.96 -7.40
N ALA A 783 7.39 22.83 -7.75
CA ALA A 783 8.77 22.51 -7.37
C ALA A 783 9.74 23.62 -7.82
N ASN A 784 10.74 23.89 -6.99
CA ASN A 784 11.81 24.88 -7.24
C ASN A 784 11.30 26.33 -7.48
N SER A 785 10.17 26.70 -6.88
CA SER A 785 9.66 28.08 -6.84
C SER A 785 10.42 28.97 -5.86
N PHE A 786 11.09 28.40 -4.85
CA PHE A 786 11.92 29.10 -3.87
C PHE A 786 13.41 29.09 -4.23
N SER A 787 14.19 29.89 -3.51
CA SER A 787 15.64 30.06 -3.71
C SER A 787 16.48 28.79 -3.51
N LYS A 788 16.00 27.83 -2.71
CA LYS A 788 16.59 26.48 -2.57
C LYS A 788 15.70 25.48 -3.30
N ALA A 789 16.30 24.48 -3.93
CA ALA A 789 15.58 23.41 -4.57
C ALA A 789 14.61 22.71 -3.60
N HIS A 790 13.38 22.48 -4.04
CA HIS A 790 12.33 21.85 -3.25
C HIS A 790 11.33 21.14 -4.17
N GLY A 791 10.66 20.10 -3.65
CA GLY A 791 9.56 19.43 -4.33
C GLY A 791 8.29 20.29 -4.38
N VAL A 792 7.20 19.75 -4.92
CA VAL A 792 5.90 20.44 -4.90
C VAL A 792 5.42 20.58 -3.46
N ILE A 793 4.92 21.77 -3.08
CA ILE A 793 4.36 22.02 -1.74
C ILE A 793 2.85 22.15 -1.85
N GLU A 794 2.12 21.24 -1.21
CA GLU A 794 0.67 21.32 -1.07
C GLU A 794 0.31 22.48 -0.14
N MET A 795 -0.63 23.34 -0.52
CA MET A 795 -1.07 24.48 0.28
C MET A 795 -2.44 24.21 0.91
N PRO A 796 -2.68 24.67 2.15
CA PRO A 796 -3.97 24.50 2.79
C PRO A 796 -5.06 25.33 2.09
N ILE A 797 -6.21 24.70 1.81
CA ILE A 797 -7.40 25.36 1.25
C ILE A 797 -8.58 25.10 2.20
N PRO A 798 -9.16 26.14 2.84
CA PRO A 798 -8.81 27.55 2.74
C PRO A 798 -7.45 27.89 3.40
N PRO A 799 -6.85 29.06 3.08
CA PRO A 799 -5.62 29.54 3.71
C PRO A 799 -5.73 29.57 5.24
N PRO A 800 -4.64 29.30 5.97
CA PRO A 800 -4.69 29.23 7.41
C PRO A 800 -4.88 30.64 7.97
N LYS A 801 -5.49 30.77 9.15
CA LYS A 801 -5.66 32.08 9.81
C LYS A 801 -4.33 32.66 10.32
N SER A 802 -3.40 31.79 10.67
CA SER A 802 -2.10 32.14 11.24
C SER A 802 -1.01 31.16 10.83
N LEU A 803 0.20 31.69 10.66
CA LEU A 803 1.41 30.96 10.31
C LEU A 803 2.45 31.07 11.42
N ILE A 804 3.21 30.00 11.61
CA ILE A 804 4.35 29.91 12.50
C ILE A 804 5.62 30.07 11.67
N PHE A 805 6.51 30.94 12.14
CA PHE A 805 7.88 31.07 11.68
C PHE A 805 8.83 30.57 12.76
N GLU A 806 9.77 29.71 12.38
CA GLU A 806 10.78 29.15 13.27
C GLU A 806 12.15 29.08 12.58
N PRO A 807 13.28 29.07 13.32
CA PRO A 807 14.57 28.77 12.74
C PRO A 807 14.56 27.41 12.03
N PHE A 808 15.06 27.36 10.80
CA PHE A 808 15.29 26.09 10.13
C PHE A 808 16.47 25.37 10.79
N ILE A 809 16.23 24.16 11.32
CA ILE A 809 17.27 23.33 11.94
C ILE A 809 17.93 22.50 10.84
N GLU A 810 19.23 22.67 10.63
CA GLU A 810 20.00 21.82 9.71
C GLU A 810 20.29 20.49 10.43
N THR A 811 19.76 19.40 9.87
CA THR A 811 20.03 18.03 10.33
C THR A 811 21.11 17.39 9.47
N ASP A 812 21.77 16.36 9.99
CA ASP A 812 22.64 15.53 9.18
C ASP A 812 21.83 14.74 8.16
N GLU A 813 22.26 14.81 6.89
CA GLU A 813 21.74 13.93 5.86
C GLU A 813 22.33 12.53 6.02
N ILE A 814 21.45 11.53 5.95
CA ILE A 814 21.83 10.12 5.91
C ILE A 814 21.55 9.64 4.51
N ILE A 815 22.58 9.17 3.81
CA ILE A 815 22.46 8.73 2.42
C ILE A 815 22.71 7.23 2.36
N VAL A 816 21.86 6.51 1.64
CA VAL A 816 22.09 5.10 1.30
C VAL A 816 22.78 5.06 -0.07
N SER A 817 24.03 4.60 -0.13
CA SER A 817 24.72 4.46 -1.41
C SER A 817 24.24 3.22 -2.18
N HIS A 818 23.97 3.39 -3.49
CA HIS A 818 23.60 2.29 -4.38
C HIS A 818 24.83 1.47 -4.82
N LYS A 819 24.59 0.17 -5.10
CA LYS A 819 25.57 -0.85 -5.50
C LYS A 819 26.60 -0.32 -6.51
N SER A 820 27.89 -0.37 -6.19
CA SER A 820 28.97 -0.40 -7.18
C SER A 820 29.31 -1.87 -7.49
N ALA A 821 29.76 -2.17 -8.71
CA ALA A 821 29.92 -3.53 -9.22
C ALA A 821 30.95 -4.42 -8.48
N ASP A 822 31.66 -3.90 -7.47
CA ASP A 822 32.75 -4.59 -6.77
C ASP A 822 32.61 -4.64 -5.24
N GLU A 823 31.58 -4.01 -4.64
CA GLU A 823 31.32 -4.09 -3.20
C GLU A 823 29.88 -4.55 -2.90
N SER A 824 29.74 -5.73 -2.30
CA SER A 824 28.47 -6.41 -2.05
C SER A 824 27.63 -5.85 -0.89
N VAL A 825 27.82 -4.58 -0.48
CA VAL A 825 27.17 -4.02 0.72
C VAL A 825 26.69 -2.60 0.45
N ARG A 826 25.38 -2.34 0.58
CA ARG A 826 24.85 -0.97 0.64
C ARG A 826 25.41 -0.28 1.88
N ARG A 827 26.15 0.83 1.73
CA ARG A 827 26.72 1.56 2.88
C ARG A 827 25.83 2.74 3.24
N LEU A 828 25.46 2.82 4.51
CA LEU A 828 24.94 4.04 5.11
C LEU A 828 26.09 5.04 5.22
N ILE A 829 25.95 6.19 4.59
CA ILE A 829 26.89 7.30 4.68
C ILE A 829 26.27 8.34 5.60
N TRP A 830 26.95 8.61 6.71
CA TRP A 830 26.63 9.67 7.65
C TRP A 830 27.93 10.40 8.00
N GLU A 831 27.97 11.71 7.71
CA GLU A 831 29.17 12.54 7.94
C GLU A 831 29.21 13.17 9.34
N GLY A 832 28.07 13.25 10.03
CA GLY A 832 27.99 13.73 11.41
C GLY A 832 28.40 15.19 11.63
N GLN A 833 28.07 16.10 10.71
CA GLN A 833 28.52 17.49 10.76
C GLN A 833 27.77 18.34 11.80
N ASN A 834 26.45 18.15 11.91
CA ASN A 834 25.55 18.89 12.79
C ASN A 834 25.19 18.10 14.06
N GLU A 835 25.35 16.78 14.05
CA GLU A 835 25.03 15.87 15.17
C GLU A 835 23.55 15.81 15.55
N TRP A 836 22.66 16.36 14.72
CA TRP A 836 21.21 16.32 14.89
C TRP A 836 20.58 15.49 13.79
N VAL A 837 19.70 14.55 14.16
CA VAL A 837 18.93 13.74 13.23
C VAL A 837 17.44 13.84 13.55
N GLU A 838 16.61 13.80 12.52
CA GLU A 838 15.15 13.73 12.68
C GLU A 838 14.76 12.30 13.06
N VAL A 839 13.99 12.17 14.15
CA VAL A 839 13.44 10.89 14.61
C VAL A 839 11.94 11.00 14.84
N THR A 840 11.27 9.89 14.64
CA THR A 840 9.88 9.69 15.03
C THR A 840 9.83 8.64 16.14
N VAL A 841 9.09 8.92 17.21
CA VAL A 841 8.99 8.04 18.38
C VAL A 841 7.53 7.83 18.78
N GLY A 842 7.07 6.58 18.71
CA GLY A 842 5.80 6.17 19.29
C GLY A 842 5.87 6.10 20.81
N VAL A 843 4.79 6.52 21.48
CA VAL A 843 4.61 6.35 22.93
C VAL A 843 3.30 5.62 23.19
N VAL A 844 3.32 4.68 24.14
CA VAL A 844 2.17 3.83 24.50
C VAL A 844 2.05 3.67 26.01
N GLY A 845 0.84 3.56 26.53
CA GLY A 845 0.56 3.29 27.95
C GLY A 845 -0.53 4.16 28.57
N THR A 846 -0.71 4.07 29.89
CA THR A 846 -1.69 4.86 30.65
C THR A 846 -1.14 6.24 31.01
N ARG A 847 -2.02 7.20 31.31
CA ARG A 847 -1.63 8.52 31.81
C ARG A 847 -0.69 8.42 33.02
N GLY A 848 0.48 9.06 32.91
CA GLY A 848 1.51 9.08 33.95
C GLY A 848 2.44 7.88 33.97
N ASN A 849 2.22 6.88 33.10
CA ASN A 849 3.10 5.74 32.87
C ASN A 849 3.21 5.42 31.37
N LEU A 850 3.52 6.43 30.57
CA LEU A 850 3.82 6.23 29.15
C LEU A 850 5.24 5.72 28.94
N HIS A 851 5.36 4.75 28.04
CA HIS A 851 6.60 4.15 27.59
C HIS A 851 6.90 4.53 26.15
N SER A 852 8.17 4.83 25.87
CA SER A 852 8.64 5.09 24.51
C SER A 852 8.97 3.79 23.80
N LEU A 853 8.49 3.66 22.56
CA LEU A 853 8.96 2.64 21.64
C LEU A 853 10.32 3.05 21.07
N SER A 854 11.00 2.11 20.43
CA SER A 854 12.30 2.31 19.82
C SER A 854 12.24 3.41 18.74
N PRO A 855 13.02 4.50 18.85
CA PRO A 855 13.02 5.59 17.86
C PRO A 855 13.26 5.10 16.42
N SER A 856 12.71 5.81 15.44
CA SER A 856 12.95 5.52 14.02
C SER A 856 13.54 6.73 13.32
N ILE A 857 14.58 6.53 12.51
CA ILE A 857 15.09 7.55 11.57
C ILE A 857 14.50 7.28 10.20
N THR A 858 13.80 8.27 9.64
CA THR A 858 13.31 8.23 8.25
C THR A 858 14.37 8.80 7.31
N VAL A 859 14.93 7.95 6.46
CA VAL A 859 15.92 8.34 5.45
C VAL A 859 15.20 8.87 4.21
N LYS A 860 15.52 10.12 3.85
CA LYS A 860 14.93 10.85 2.71
C LYS A 860 15.47 10.30 1.38
N GLU A 861 14.62 10.16 0.37
CA GLU A 861 15.06 9.83 -0.99
C GLU A 861 15.48 11.09 -1.77
N SER A 862 14.80 12.24 -1.57
CA SER A 862 15.21 13.55 -2.11
C SER A 862 14.56 14.74 -1.39
N GLY A 863 15.29 15.85 -1.22
CA GLY A 863 14.76 17.12 -0.69
C GLY A 863 14.99 17.39 0.82
N ASP A 864 14.67 18.61 1.26
CA ASP A 864 14.94 19.10 2.63
C ASP A 864 13.86 18.69 3.66
N ILE A 865 12.61 18.57 3.24
CA ILE A 865 11.42 18.39 4.10
C ILE A 865 10.68 17.12 3.63
N LEU A 866 10.28 16.26 4.57
CA LEU A 866 9.46 15.08 4.27
C LEU A 866 8.09 15.51 3.76
N SER A 867 7.70 14.99 2.59
CA SER A 867 6.36 15.14 2.02
C SER A 867 5.31 14.38 2.83
N LEU A 868 4.04 14.74 2.65
CA LEU A 868 2.91 14.02 3.28
C LEU A 868 2.85 12.56 2.80
N GLU A 869 3.24 12.30 1.55
CA GLU A 869 3.38 10.97 0.98
C GLU A 869 4.48 10.18 1.74
N GLU A 870 5.66 10.80 1.97
CA GLU A 870 6.76 10.24 2.80
C GLU A 870 6.42 9.99 4.27
N LYS A 871 5.55 10.79 4.88
CA LYS A 871 5.20 10.65 6.31
C LYS A 871 4.08 9.65 6.59
N PHE A 872 3.17 9.40 5.64
CA PHE A 872 1.91 8.70 5.92
C PHE A 872 1.55 7.59 4.93
N GLN A 873 2.12 7.58 3.72
CA GLN A 873 1.89 6.51 2.76
C GLN A 873 3.02 5.49 2.84
N GLY A 874 2.66 4.21 2.93
CA GLY A 874 3.61 3.13 2.72
C GLY A 874 4.19 3.26 1.31
N GLY A 875 5.51 3.40 1.17
CA GLY A 875 6.12 3.49 -0.16
C GLY A 875 7.25 4.50 -0.37
N THR A 876 7.57 5.35 0.60
CA THR A 876 8.58 6.41 0.41
C THR A 876 9.51 6.54 1.63
N GLY A 877 10.83 6.44 1.40
CA GLY A 877 11.87 6.52 2.43
C GLY A 877 12.17 5.19 3.16
N ILE A 878 13.38 5.07 3.72
CA ILE A 878 13.83 3.90 4.50
C ILE A 878 13.72 4.21 5.99
N ASN A 879 13.00 3.38 6.75
CA ASN A 879 12.84 3.53 8.19
C ASN A 879 13.86 2.67 8.94
N LEU A 880 14.86 3.33 9.54
CA LEU A 880 15.88 2.69 10.36
C LEU A 880 15.39 2.58 11.80
N THR A 881 14.90 1.39 12.17
CA THR A 881 14.29 1.10 13.48
C THR A 881 14.87 -0.20 14.07
N PRO A 882 15.51 -0.18 15.25
CA PRO A 882 16.01 1.02 15.94
C PRO A 882 17.10 1.73 15.11
N PRO A 883 17.50 2.95 15.48
CA PRO A 883 18.56 3.65 14.78
C PRO A 883 19.89 2.88 14.90
N PRO A 884 20.70 2.76 13.84
CA PRO A 884 21.97 2.05 13.90
C PRO A 884 22.89 2.66 14.96
N THR A 885 23.62 1.81 15.70
CA THR A 885 24.56 2.26 16.74
C THR A 885 25.72 3.08 16.18
N THR A 886 25.95 3.03 14.86
CA THR A 886 26.92 3.87 14.15
C THR A 886 26.47 5.33 14.04
N ILE A 887 25.17 5.61 14.17
CA ILE A 887 24.60 6.95 14.12
C ILE A 887 24.29 7.41 15.54
N ILE A 888 23.45 6.68 16.28
CA ILE A 888 23.06 7.02 17.65
C ILE A 888 23.62 5.97 18.60
N SER A 889 24.45 6.38 19.58
CA SER A 889 24.95 5.46 20.61
C SER A 889 23.82 4.88 21.45
N THR A 890 23.99 3.68 22.00
CA THR A 890 22.98 3.03 22.85
C THR A 890 22.62 3.90 24.07
N GLU A 891 23.59 4.60 24.64
CA GLU A 891 23.39 5.52 25.77
C GLU A 891 22.56 6.76 25.35
N ALA A 892 22.88 7.37 24.22
CA ALA A 892 22.12 8.50 23.68
C ALA A 892 20.69 8.10 23.30
N LEU A 893 20.52 6.89 22.73
CA LEU A 893 19.22 6.34 22.37
C LEU A 893 18.35 6.11 23.61
N GLN A 894 18.92 5.53 24.67
CA GLN A 894 18.21 5.32 25.94
C GLN A 894 17.84 6.66 26.60
N THR A 895 18.75 7.64 26.59
CA THR A 895 18.47 8.98 27.11
C THR A 895 17.36 9.68 26.31
N CYS A 896 17.34 9.50 24.98
CA CYS A 896 16.27 9.99 24.11
C CYS A 896 14.92 9.36 24.51
N LYS A 897 14.86 8.04 24.68
CA LYS A 897 13.66 7.31 25.13
C LYS A 897 13.10 7.88 26.45
N GLU A 898 13.95 8.03 27.46
CA GLU A 898 13.56 8.61 28.75
C GLU A 898 13.03 10.05 28.63
N ARG A 899 13.66 10.88 27.79
CA ARG A 899 13.20 12.26 27.56
C ARG A 899 11.87 12.32 26.82
N ILE A 900 11.65 11.43 25.86
CA ILE A 900 10.36 11.29 25.16
C ILE A 900 9.26 10.90 26.14
N GLU A 901 9.54 9.99 27.07
CA GLU A 901 8.59 9.60 28.13
C GLU A 901 8.26 10.78 29.05
N VAL A 902 9.26 11.57 29.45
CA VAL A 902 9.04 12.80 30.23
C VAL A 902 8.17 13.79 29.47
N ILE A 903 8.42 14.01 28.18
CA ILE A 903 7.59 14.89 27.33
C ILE A 903 6.16 14.39 27.32
N ALA A 904 5.95 13.11 27.04
CA ALA A 904 4.63 12.51 26.87
C ALA A 904 3.80 12.59 28.17
N ASN A 905 4.41 12.24 29.30
CA ASN A 905 3.77 12.33 30.61
C ASN A 905 3.48 13.79 31.02
N THR A 906 4.36 14.74 30.67
CA THR A 906 4.15 16.18 30.95
C THR A 906 2.99 16.77 30.18
N LEU A 907 2.80 16.34 28.93
CA LEU A 907 1.67 16.76 28.09
C LEU A 907 0.35 16.06 28.46
N GLY A 908 0.39 15.07 29.36
CA GLY A 908 -0.78 14.29 29.75
C GLY A 908 -1.31 13.40 28.63
N LEU A 909 -0.41 12.88 27.79
CA LEU A 909 -0.76 11.90 26.77
C LEU A 909 -1.20 10.58 27.44
N GLU A 910 -1.98 9.79 26.71
CA GLU A 910 -2.53 8.50 27.14
C GLU A 910 -2.89 7.65 25.93
N GLY A 911 -2.90 6.32 26.08
CA GLY A 911 -3.16 5.37 25.03
C GLY A 911 -1.95 5.25 24.10
N PHE A 912 -2.02 5.94 22.96
CA PHE A 912 -0.96 5.96 21.96
C PHE A 912 -0.79 7.37 21.39
N SER A 913 0.45 7.76 21.10
CA SER A 913 0.76 9.03 20.43
C SER A 913 2.08 8.91 19.67
N ARG A 914 2.32 9.84 18.74
CA ARG A 914 3.59 9.93 18.01
C ARG A 914 4.24 11.28 18.25
N ILE A 915 5.49 11.26 18.67
CA ILE A 915 6.31 12.45 18.88
C ILE A 915 7.37 12.50 17.79
N ASP A 916 7.34 13.57 17.01
CA ASP A 916 8.35 13.87 16.01
C ASP A 916 9.34 14.88 16.62
N ALA A 917 10.63 14.57 16.57
CA ALA A 917 11.66 15.36 17.24
C ALA A 917 13.00 15.31 16.48
N PHE A 918 13.84 16.32 16.69
CA PHE A 918 15.27 16.20 16.39
C PHE A 918 15.99 15.68 17.62
N VAL A 919 16.93 14.75 17.42
CA VAL A 919 17.74 14.18 18.50
C VAL A 919 19.20 14.44 18.25
N ASN A 920 19.89 14.93 19.28
CA ASN A 920 21.35 14.99 19.26
C ASN A 920 21.93 13.59 19.45
N VAL A 921 22.69 13.12 18.47
CA VAL A 921 23.15 11.72 18.41
C VAL A 921 24.16 11.34 19.51
N ARG A 922 24.77 12.33 20.19
CA ARG A 922 25.73 12.11 21.28
C ARG A 922 25.10 12.30 22.65
N SER A 923 24.39 13.40 22.87
CA SER A 923 23.82 13.75 24.18
C SER A 923 22.44 13.13 24.43
N GLY A 924 21.78 12.65 23.36
CA GLY A 924 20.40 12.20 23.37
C GLY A 924 19.40 13.35 23.61
N GLU A 925 19.82 14.61 23.51
CA GLU A 925 18.94 15.77 23.73
C GLU A 925 17.84 15.79 22.67
N VAL A 926 16.62 16.12 23.10
CA VAL A 926 15.43 16.04 22.27
C VAL A 926 14.93 17.45 22.01
N LEU A 927 14.80 17.83 20.74
CA LEU A 927 14.20 19.08 20.29
C LEU A 927 12.85 18.76 19.63
N VAL A 928 11.75 19.04 20.33
CA VAL A 928 10.40 18.64 19.91
C VAL A 928 9.93 19.44 18.70
N ILE A 929 9.48 18.73 17.66
CA ILE A 929 8.92 19.31 16.42
C ILE A 929 7.39 19.38 16.54
N GLU A 930 6.76 18.23 16.76
CA GLU A 930 5.30 18.08 16.87
C GLU A 930 4.91 16.82 17.65
N VAL A 931 3.69 16.84 18.19
CA VAL A 931 3.09 15.73 18.92
C VAL A 931 1.73 15.44 18.29
N ASN A 932 1.55 14.21 17.82
CA ASN A 932 0.33 13.73 17.20
C ASN A 932 -0.41 12.84 18.18
N THR A 933 -1.61 13.29 18.57
CA THR A 933 -2.42 12.58 19.57
C THR A 933 -3.23 11.44 18.99
N VAL A 934 -3.50 11.48 17.68
CA VAL A 934 -4.05 10.37 16.90
C VAL A 934 -3.10 10.10 15.74
N PRO A 935 -1.99 9.36 15.97
CA PRO A 935 -1.02 9.08 14.91
C PRO A 935 -1.60 8.18 13.82
N GLY A 936 -1.07 8.26 12.60
CA GLY A 936 -1.45 7.37 11.50
C GLY A 936 -1.24 5.90 11.87
N MET A 937 -2.26 5.07 11.68
CA MET A 937 -2.31 3.65 12.04
C MET A 937 -2.47 2.75 10.79
N THR A 938 -1.86 3.16 9.68
CA THR A 938 -1.83 2.36 8.44
C THR A 938 -0.97 1.09 8.63
N PRO A 939 -1.15 0.03 7.81
CA PRO A 939 -0.42 -1.23 7.98
C PRO A 939 1.12 -1.13 7.95
N SER A 940 1.67 -0.07 7.34
CA SER A 940 3.11 0.20 7.25
C SER A 940 3.53 1.41 8.08
N THR A 941 2.73 1.80 9.07
CA THR A 941 3.06 2.94 9.94
C THR A 941 4.34 2.65 10.74
N VAL A 942 5.10 3.71 11.00
CA VAL A 942 6.31 3.64 11.83
C VAL A 942 6.02 3.04 13.20
N LEU A 943 4.83 3.25 13.79
CA LEU A 943 4.47 2.66 15.08
C LEU A 943 4.57 1.13 15.08
N ILE A 944 4.12 0.47 14.00
CA ILE A 944 4.21 -0.98 13.85
C ILE A 944 5.68 -1.42 13.76
N HIS A 945 6.52 -0.67 13.03
CA HIS A 945 7.95 -0.97 12.95
C HIS A 945 8.62 -0.88 14.31
N GLN A 946 8.26 0.13 15.11
CA GLN A 946 8.80 0.35 16.44
C GLN A 946 8.35 -0.74 17.40
N ALA A 947 7.07 -1.11 17.37
CA ALA A 947 6.50 -2.21 18.14
C ALA A 947 7.17 -3.57 17.81
N LEU A 948 7.41 -3.86 16.53
CA LEU A 948 8.11 -5.06 16.08
C LEU A 948 9.62 -5.06 16.43
N ALA A 949 10.20 -3.90 16.70
CA ALA A 949 11.60 -3.77 17.11
C ALA A 949 11.82 -3.97 18.62
N GLU A 950 10.75 -3.93 19.42
CA GLU A 950 10.82 -4.20 20.86
C GLU A 950 11.18 -5.66 21.17
N GLN A 951 11.55 -5.93 22.42
CA GLN A 951 11.92 -7.28 22.89
C GLN A 951 11.07 -7.65 24.12
N PRO A 952 10.13 -8.61 24.00
CA PRO A 952 9.74 -9.34 22.78
C PRO A 952 9.03 -8.43 21.74
N PRO A 953 9.03 -8.80 20.45
CA PRO A 953 8.37 -8.02 19.40
C PRO A 953 6.85 -8.01 19.59
N ILE A 954 6.24 -6.83 19.42
CA ILE A 954 4.79 -6.63 19.53
C ILE A 954 4.21 -6.57 18.11
N TYR A 955 3.40 -7.56 17.74
CA TYR A 955 2.78 -7.66 16.42
C TYR A 955 1.51 -6.79 16.32
N PRO A 956 1.09 -6.37 15.12
CA PRO A 956 -0.06 -5.47 14.94
C PRO A 956 -1.34 -5.91 15.66
N GLN A 957 -1.62 -7.21 15.65
CA GLN A 957 -2.77 -7.80 16.35
C GLN A 957 -2.75 -7.53 17.86
N ALA A 958 -1.60 -7.31 18.48
CA ALA A 958 -1.48 -6.99 19.91
C ALA A 958 -1.42 -5.49 20.22
N VAL A 959 -1.03 -4.64 19.25
CA VAL A 959 -0.84 -3.19 19.47
C VAL A 959 -2.16 -2.47 19.76
N PHE A 960 -3.22 -2.76 18.99
CA PHE A 960 -4.48 -2.03 19.08
C PHE A 960 -5.44 -2.49 20.19
N PRO A 961 -5.52 -3.79 20.55
CA PRO A 961 -6.32 -4.24 21.68
C PRO A 961 -5.77 -3.76 23.03
N GLU A 962 -4.44 -3.78 23.22
CA GLU A 962 -3.86 -3.16 24.41
C GLU A 962 -4.27 -1.68 24.51
N ALA A 963 -4.29 -0.97 23.37
CA ALA A 963 -4.79 0.41 23.31
C ALA A 963 -6.29 0.57 23.59
N SER A 964 -7.14 -0.42 23.31
CA SER A 964 -8.58 -0.38 23.62
C SER A 964 -8.87 -0.72 25.09
N GLU A 965 -8.00 -1.50 25.74
CA GLU A 965 -8.04 -1.73 27.19
C GLU A 965 -7.54 -0.53 28.01
N LEU A 966 -6.75 0.34 27.38
CA LEU A 966 -6.24 1.60 27.95
C LEU A 966 -7.24 2.78 27.83
N GLY A 967 -8.50 2.52 27.49
CA GLY A 967 -9.55 3.55 27.44
C GLY A 967 -9.76 4.24 28.80
N SER A 968 -9.81 5.57 28.78
CA SER A 968 -9.93 6.44 29.96
C SER A 968 -11.30 6.41 30.64
#